data_AF-A0AAE0C463-F1
#
_entry.id   AF-A0AAE0C463-F1
#
_cell.length_a   1.000
_cell.length_b   1.000
_cell.length_c   1.000
_cell.angle_alpha   90.00
_cell.angle_beta   90.00
_cell.angle_gamma   90.00
#
_symmetry.space_group_name_H-M   'P 1'
#
loop_
_entity.id
_entity.type
_entity.pdbx_description
1 polymer ?
#
loop_
_entity_poly.entity_id
_entity_poly.type
_entity_poly.pdbx_seq_one_letter_code
_entity_poly.pdbx_strand_id
1 'polypeptide(L)'
;MQWITHGVKLRWKRKPPPPFDHGVSLRDATRQQQVWLDAEKERLLENGAWTRATRRSHVSRAFLVPKPGTNKWRLVVDFRWLNQWCVKNRVKMETLKKLRRLAKPGDWCFSFDLQDGFHALGIHPDFQKFMQFDLQGDLLQCSAMPFGWSDAPRVFCKFVRVMVEALRSPQAAEDRREIKRLRDGSAVRQRWSVRRRTGGAGGDANRHSGMRVLPYMDDFLVLVDSQRDGFLRREKVQLVLHRLGLRRNEKKGHWEPTQVVEHLGLEVDLKLGQFRVTERRVHKIHTKAKEILCDAARNRRWIPARRLASFTGLCQSVYLAVPAARLYLRELYFVLAEKRSWGAKVKISRSARGDLEWWSRLPVMSRWNGRKIWRSPTRAKVHTDSSMTAWGGVLNLKFPARGFWPDEMRCWHITHLKLEAVYKTVQAFLQELEGKVVRLYCDIQAVVAMLSHFTSRNPDLMRRMRRLWLLLDLHDIELQARYIRSEANVWADNLSRCEDLDDWRLNRDWFVWANKQWGPYTVDRFASEISAQLPRYYAAWKDPKCEGVDSLTYDWRGENNWVNPPWALLDEVAHKLREEGAAATVVAPYWPGQSWFRELEALATEVVFWEDDDCFYPGVVKEFNEDGKAHVLYDDGDEETLDLSEENFKIINSTDETTDADGENTERSSGGNYEEYKRGGAVQNFLTRSLCERWRGELGPSRLTELAVSMQKKALLDTTKDNYGPKARRFILFCELHQRPWLPASEATVLLYIASLLEDGNIQSASLQPYLSAINNYHEDLGHPGPAKGRSVTRAVKGMATIQAELAVQEQNIETQRTWLPAAHVRRVHEAALKLNPRSPEELQLLRAFTYVVVAFVTFGRPDTGTSLSRQHVHCGDDEFSVVLLKEKGRRHHRVKRRLTIPWKGVALLKELIEHWEFYRDTAWSISAKTQPDGYWLLPEDPKNFKASVANDWIGLALSELDCRPPEGGHFSAHSTRKGATTCARAVGVTMEKVCFLGGWSQFSSAVQHYIDPTALRDTDMDYYFAWLTWSQ
;
A
#
# COMPACT_ATOMS: atom_id res chain seq x y z
N MET A 1 -0.55 -26.12 31.64
CA MET A 1 0.54 -25.90 30.66
C MET A 1 1.72 -26.74 31.08
N GLN A 2 2.26 -27.61 30.22
CA GLN A 2 3.40 -28.50 30.56
C GLN A 2 4.67 -27.74 31.00
N TRP A 3 4.82 -26.45 30.65
CA TRP A 3 5.97 -25.63 31.06
C TRP A 3 6.03 -25.33 32.54
N ILE A 4 4.88 -25.27 33.22
CA ILE A 4 4.85 -25.02 34.67
C ILE A 4 5.39 -26.25 35.42
N THR A 5 5.11 -27.45 34.92
CA THR A 5 5.48 -28.70 35.58
C THR A 5 6.86 -29.22 35.16
N HIS A 6 7.24 -29.09 33.88
CA HIS A 6 8.47 -29.69 33.34
C HIS A 6 9.54 -28.65 32.93
N GLY A 7 9.22 -27.36 33.06
CA GLY A 7 10.06 -26.29 32.55
C GLY A 7 10.00 -26.12 31.02
N VAL A 8 10.59 -25.03 30.56
CA VAL A 8 10.60 -24.60 29.17
C VAL A 8 11.83 -25.18 28.47
N LYS A 9 11.61 -25.87 27.34
CA LYS A 9 12.69 -26.40 26.49
C LYS A 9 13.21 -25.32 25.54
N LEU A 10 14.53 -25.25 25.36
CA LEU A 10 15.13 -24.35 24.37
C LEU A 10 14.89 -24.94 22.96
N ARG A 11 14.59 -24.06 22.02
CA ARG A 11 14.40 -24.43 20.61
C ARG A 11 15.56 -23.95 19.78
N TRP A 12 16.23 -24.89 19.12
CA TRP A 12 17.40 -24.65 18.30
C TRP A 12 17.02 -24.39 16.84
N LYS A 13 17.80 -23.57 16.13
CA LYS A 13 17.59 -23.34 14.70
C LYS A 13 17.87 -24.58 13.84
N ARG A 14 18.86 -25.38 14.25
CA ARG A 14 19.27 -26.64 13.61
C ARG A 14 19.65 -27.68 14.65
N LYS A 15 20.66 -27.39 15.47
CA LYS A 15 21.19 -28.25 16.54
C LYS A 15 21.61 -27.41 17.77
N PRO A 16 21.74 -28.01 18.97
CA PRO A 16 22.30 -27.31 20.13
C PRO A 16 23.71 -26.78 19.85
N PRO A 17 24.13 -25.69 20.55
CA PRO A 17 25.48 -25.18 20.45
C PRO A 17 26.51 -26.23 20.93
N PRO A 18 27.73 -26.22 20.39
CA PRO A 18 28.86 -26.92 21.03
C PRO A 18 29.20 -26.27 22.38
N PRO A 19 29.91 -26.99 23.28
CA PRO A 19 30.44 -26.42 24.52
C PRO A 19 31.22 -25.13 24.27
N PHE A 20 31.07 -24.15 25.16
CA PHE A 20 31.78 -22.87 25.12
C PHE A 20 32.05 -22.37 26.53
N ASP A 21 33.11 -21.59 26.70
CA ASP A 21 33.45 -20.99 27.98
C ASP A 21 33.93 -19.55 27.76
N HIS A 22 33.22 -18.58 28.33
CA HIS A 22 33.59 -17.17 28.26
C HIS A 22 34.29 -16.67 29.53
N GLY A 23 34.64 -17.59 30.44
CA GLY A 23 35.45 -17.37 31.63
C GLY A 23 34.65 -16.91 32.85
N VAL A 24 35.40 -16.62 33.91
CA VAL A 24 34.91 -16.12 35.20
C VAL A 24 34.49 -14.66 35.06
N SER A 25 33.32 -14.32 35.60
CA SER A 25 32.76 -12.98 35.57
C SER A 25 32.95 -12.25 36.90
N LEU A 26 33.01 -10.91 36.83
CA LEU A 26 33.03 -10.00 37.99
C LEU A 26 34.19 -10.24 38.99
N ARG A 27 35.39 -10.56 38.50
CA ARG A 27 36.60 -10.72 39.36
C ARG A 27 36.92 -9.46 40.17
N ASP A 28 36.81 -8.29 39.54
CA ASP A 28 37.21 -7.01 40.13
C ASP A 28 36.00 -6.16 40.58
N ALA A 29 35.01 -6.79 41.21
CA ALA A 29 33.85 -6.08 41.75
C ALA A 29 34.27 -5.14 42.89
N THR A 30 33.80 -3.90 42.86
CA THR A 30 34.01 -2.97 43.99
C THR A 30 33.36 -3.50 45.27
N ARG A 31 33.83 -3.08 46.46
CA ARG A 31 33.25 -3.51 47.75
C ARG A 31 31.73 -3.34 47.82
N GLN A 32 31.19 -2.25 47.28
CA GLN A 32 29.75 -1.99 47.24
C GLN A 32 29.01 -2.93 46.26
N GLN A 33 29.62 -3.24 45.12
CA GLN A 33 29.08 -4.21 44.17
C GLN A 33 29.13 -5.62 44.74
N GLN A 34 30.18 -5.97 45.49
CA GLN A 34 30.34 -7.27 46.13
C GLN A 34 29.21 -7.55 47.12
N VAL A 35 28.98 -6.65 48.08
CA VAL A 35 27.88 -6.77 49.06
C VAL A 35 26.53 -6.95 48.37
N TRP A 36 26.28 -6.20 47.30
CA TRP A 36 25.04 -6.32 46.54
C TRP A 36 24.97 -7.65 45.75
N LEU A 37 26.08 -8.08 45.14
CA LEU A 37 26.18 -9.29 44.34
C LEU A 37 25.95 -10.53 45.19
N ASP A 38 26.55 -10.59 46.38
CA ASP A 38 26.41 -11.71 47.31
C ASP A 38 24.96 -11.86 47.77
N ALA A 39 24.32 -10.75 48.17
CA ALA A 39 22.91 -10.74 48.56
C ALA A 39 21.97 -11.15 47.40
N GLU A 40 22.23 -10.68 46.17
CA GLU A 40 21.41 -11.05 45.01
C GLU A 40 21.63 -12.50 44.59
N LYS A 41 22.88 -13.01 44.68
CA LYS A 41 23.23 -14.40 44.41
C LYS A 41 22.56 -15.35 45.39
N GLU A 42 22.62 -15.04 46.68
CA GLU A 42 21.95 -15.81 47.75
C GLU A 42 20.44 -15.85 47.49
N ARG A 43 19.81 -14.69 47.27
CA ARG A 43 18.38 -14.58 46.96
C ARG A 43 17.95 -15.45 45.76
N LEU A 44 18.76 -15.50 44.70
CA LEU A 44 18.46 -16.26 43.47
C LEU A 44 18.73 -17.77 43.61
N LEU A 45 19.61 -18.17 44.52
CA LEU A 45 19.81 -19.57 44.89
C LEU A 45 18.67 -20.05 45.80
N GLU A 46 18.31 -19.25 46.82
CA GLU A 46 17.24 -19.56 47.76
C GLU A 46 15.87 -19.71 47.08
N ASN A 47 15.54 -18.82 46.15
CA ASN A 47 14.29 -18.89 45.42
C ASN A 47 14.29 -19.93 44.27
N GLY A 48 15.40 -20.66 44.09
CA GLY A 48 15.55 -21.69 43.07
C GLY A 48 15.62 -21.18 41.64
N ALA A 49 15.71 -19.87 41.40
CA ALA A 49 15.90 -19.32 40.06
C ALA A 49 17.24 -19.78 39.48
N TRP A 50 18.25 -19.92 40.33
CA TRP A 50 19.58 -20.43 40.02
C TRP A 50 19.89 -21.68 40.82
N THR A 51 20.73 -22.54 40.26
CA THR A 51 21.34 -23.67 40.98
C THR A 51 22.83 -23.73 40.67
N ARG A 52 23.60 -24.41 41.53
CA ARG A 52 25.00 -24.72 41.26
C ARG A 52 25.10 -25.80 40.18
N ALA A 53 25.92 -25.57 39.17
CA ALA A 53 26.10 -26.55 38.11
C ALA A 53 27.18 -27.56 38.51
N THR A 54 26.92 -28.85 38.26
CA THR A 54 27.86 -29.93 38.60
C THR A 54 28.99 -30.08 37.58
N ARG A 55 28.74 -29.70 36.31
CA ARG A 55 29.70 -29.83 35.22
C ARG A 55 29.77 -28.56 34.39
N ARG A 56 30.98 -28.05 34.20
CA ARG A 56 31.30 -26.90 33.35
C ARG A 56 31.17 -27.25 31.88
N SER A 57 30.37 -26.51 31.10
CA SER A 57 30.18 -26.80 29.67
C SER A 57 29.84 -25.61 28.77
N HIS A 58 28.90 -24.73 29.13
CA HIS A 58 28.38 -23.65 28.27
C HIS A 58 28.32 -22.33 29.05
N VAL A 59 29.47 -21.83 29.46
CA VAL A 59 29.62 -20.72 30.40
C VAL A 59 29.52 -19.38 29.67
N SER A 60 28.45 -18.64 29.94
CA SER A 60 28.22 -17.27 29.49
C SER A 60 28.84 -16.26 30.46
N ARG A 61 29.21 -15.07 29.96
CA ARG A 61 29.66 -13.96 30.81
C ARG A 61 28.48 -13.31 31.52
N ALA A 62 28.72 -12.83 32.74
CA ALA A 62 27.79 -11.98 33.47
C ALA A 62 28.45 -10.62 33.79
N PHE A 63 27.63 -9.57 33.90
CA PHE A 63 28.12 -8.25 34.28
C PHE A 63 27.04 -7.44 35.00
N LEU A 64 27.47 -6.42 35.74
CA LEU A 64 26.58 -5.51 36.46
C LEU A 64 26.24 -4.28 35.63
N VAL A 65 24.96 -3.89 35.64
CA VAL A 65 24.46 -2.66 35.03
C VAL A 65 23.80 -1.81 36.11
N PRO A 66 24.15 -0.52 36.26
CA PRO A 66 23.49 0.35 37.23
C PRO A 66 22.02 0.56 36.84
N LYS A 67 21.11 0.44 37.81
CA LYS A 67 19.69 0.69 37.59
C LYS A 67 19.46 2.21 37.61
N PRO A 68 19.01 2.83 36.50
CA PRO A 68 18.93 4.28 36.39
C PRO A 68 18.09 4.92 37.50
N GLY A 69 18.64 5.96 38.15
CA GLY A 69 17.96 6.70 39.22
C GLY A 69 17.89 5.97 40.56
N THR A 70 18.68 4.92 40.76
CA THR A 70 18.79 4.19 42.03
C THR A 70 20.24 3.78 42.27
N ASN A 71 20.64 3.56 43.52
CA ASN A 71 21.95 2.98 43.86
C ASN A 71 21.98 1.44 43.75
N LYS A 72 21.04 0.85 43.00
CA LYS A 72 20.91 -0.60 42.84
C LYS A 72 21.51 -1.06 41.51
N TRP A 73 21.98 -2.30 41.47
CA TRP A 73 22.53 -2.91 40.26
C TRP A 73 21.53 -3.89 39.62
N ARG A 74 21.83 -4.33 38.41
CA ARG A 74 21.19 -5.46 37.72
C ARG A 74 22.28 -6.39 37.25
N LEU A 75 22.17 -7.66 37.62
CA LEU A 75 23.03 -8.71 37.14
C LEU A 75 22.51 -9.23 35.81
N VAL A 76 23.32 -9.10 34.76
CA VAL A 76 22.95 -9.46 33.39
C VAL A 76 23.85 -10.58 32.92
N VAL A 77 23.25 -11.73 32.60
CA VAL A 77 23.94 -12.83 31.92
C VAL A 77 23.85 -12.62 30.41
N ASP A 78 25.01 -12.61 29.75
CA ASP A 78 25.15 -12.31 28.34
C ASP A 78 24.86 -13.52 27.44
N PHE A 79 23.59 -13.77 27.20
CA PHE A 79 23.17 -14.83 26.27
C PHE A 79 23.29 -14.44 24.79
N ARG A 80 23.99 -13.37 24.40
CA ARG A 80 24.10 -12.98 22.98
C ARG A 80 24.65 -14.10 22.11
N TRP A 81 25.65 -14.85 22.59
CA TRP A 81 26.21 -15.98 21.89
C TRP A 81 25.21 -17.14 21.79
N LEU A 82 24.64 -17.59 22.92
CA LEU A 82 23.60 -18.62 22.96
C LEU A 82 22.41 -18.31 22.03
N ASN A 83 21.97 -17.05 22.01
CA ASN A 83 20.86 -16.57 21.19
C ASN A 83 21.10 -16.66 19.68
N GLN A 84 22.34 -16.87 19.21
CA GLN A 84 22.62 -17.12 17.80
C GLN A 84 22.14 -18.51 17.36
N TRP A 85 22.09 -19.46 18.30
CA TRP A 85 21.69 -20.86 18.09
C TRP A 85 20.19 -21.08 18.32
N CYS A 86 19.54 -20.23 19.12
CA CYS A 86 18.10 -20.33 19.41
C CYS A 86 17.22 -19.78 18.28
N VAL A 87 16.01 -20.35 18.14
CA VAL A 87 14.97 -19.80 17.25
C VAL A 87 14.46 -18.47 17.81
N LYS A 88 14.52 -17.42 16.99
CA LYS A 88 14.01 -16.09 17.32
C LYS A 88 12.57 -15.94 16.81
N ASN A 89 11.62 -15.76 17.71
CA ASN A 89 10.21 -15.60 17.35
C ASN A 89 9.76 -14.15 17.57
N ARG A 90 8.96 -13.64 16.64
CA ARG A 90 8.29 -12.35 16.83
C ARG A 90 7.11 -12.52 17.77
N VAL A 91 6.99 -11.60 18.72
CA VAL A 91 5.89 -11.55 19.69
C VAL A 91 5.08 -10.29 19.44
N LYS A 92 3.76 -10.45 19.33
CA LYS A 92 2.84 -9.32 19.26
C LYS A 92 2.29 -9.05 20.65
N MET A 93 2.67 -7.92 21.23
CA MET A 93 2.17 -7.47 22.52
C MET A 93 0.95 -6.57 22.33
N GLU A 94 0.06 -6.54 23.32
CA GLU A 94 -0.94 -5.49 23.40
C GLU A 94 -0.23 -4.17 23.74
N THR A 95 -0.76 -3.02 23.31
CA THR A 95 -0.13 -1.71 23.58
C THR A 95 -1.23 -0.74 24.02
N LEU A 96 -0.85 0.41 24.59
CA LEU A 96 -1.80 1.47 24.97
C LEU A 96 -2.77 1.86 23.84
N LYS A 97 -2.42 1.65 22.56
CA LYS A 97 -3.34 1.85 21.43
C LYS A 97 -4.63 1.02 21.51
N LYS A 98 -4.61 -0.12 22.22
CA LYS A 98 -5.81 -0.93 22.42
C LYS A 98 -6.81 -0.29 23.38
N LEU A 99 -6.38 0.63 24.26
CA LEU A 99 -7.29 1.32 25.18
C LEU A 99 -8.41 2.05 24.44
N ARG A 100 -8.18 2.50 23.21
CA ARG A 100 -9.21 3.09 22.35
C ARG A 100 -10.45 2.21 22.16
N ARG A 101 -10.31 0.89 22.27
CA ARG A 101 -11.38 -0.10 22.14
C ARG A 101 -11.73 -0.79 23.45
N LEU A 102 -10.85 -0.70 24.46
CA LEU A 102 -10.99 -1.42 25.73
C LEU A 102 -11.55 -0.51 26.83
N ALA A 103 -11.10 0.75 26.89
CA ALA A 103 -11.56 1.74 27.85
C ALA A 103 -12.82 2.45 27.35
N LYS A 104 -13.67 2.86 28.29
CA LYS A 104 -14.81 3.74 28.10
C LYS A 104 -14.54 5.08 28.83
N PRO A 105 -15.14 6.19 28.36
CA PRO A 105 -15.11 7.46 29.10
C PRO A 105 -15.58 7.28 30.55
N GLY A 106 -14.84 7.84 31.51
CA GLY A 106 -15.18 7.78 32.93
C GLY A 106 -14.81 6.48 33.66
N ASP A 107 -14.24 5.49 32.97
CA ASP A 107 -13.75 4.25 33.60
C ASP A 107 -12.81 4.54 34.77
N TRP A 108 -12.87 3.68 35.78
CA TRP A 108 -11.85 3.56 36.80
C TRP A 108 -10.84 2.49 36.40
N CYS A 109 -9.63 2.55 36.95
CA CYS A 109 -8.58 1.62 36.65
C CYS A 109 -7.62 1.41 37.82
N PHE A 110 -6.91 0.29 37.80
CA PHE A 110 -5.77 0.04 38.65
C PHE A 110 -4.70 -0.70 37.85
N SER A 111 -3.45 -0.55 38.23
CA SER A 111 -2.32 -1.22 37.58
C SER A 111 -1.49 -2.02 38.56
N PHE A 112 -0.87 -3.08 38.07
CA PHE A 112 0.01 -3.93 38.88
C PHE A 112 1.15 -4.51 38.06
N ASP A 113 2.27 -4.77 38.73
CA ASP A 113 3.46 -5.43 38.18
C ASP A 113 3.61 -6.82 38.83
N LEU A 114 4.08 -7.81 38.08
CA LEU A 114 4.41 -9.12 38.63
C LEU A 114 5.77 -9.10 39.34
N GLN A 115 5.83 -9.70 40.53
CA GLN A 115 7.08 -9.91 41.23
C GLN A 115 7.80 -11.12 40.64
N ASP A 116 9.03 -10.91 40.15
CA ASP A 116 9.90 -11.95 39.56
C ASP A 116 9.17 -12.85 38.54
N GLY A 117 8.26 -12.29 37.74
CA GLY A 117 7.36 -13.05 36.87
C GLY A 117 8.07 -14.01 35.91
N PHE A 118 9.23 -13.61 35.38
CA PHE A 118 10.05 -14.49 34.53
C PHE A 118 10.53 -15.74 35.27
N HIS A 119 10.87 -15.62 36.55
CA HIS A 119 11.39 -16.72 37.36
C HIS A 119 10.28 -17.72 37.77
N ALA A 120 9.01 -17.37 37.60
CA ALA A 120 7.89 -18.29 37.81
C ALA A 120 7.85 -19.45 36.77
N LEU A 121 8.65 -19.38 35.71
CA LEU A 121 8.73 -20.41 34.68
C LEU A 121 10.11 -21.07 34.70
N GLY A 122 10.16 -22.36 35.02
CA GLY A 122 11.38 -23.16 35.01
C GLY A 122 11.98 -23.32 33.60
N ILE A 123 13.29 -23.53 33.51
CA ILE A 123 13.97 -24.11 32.34
C ILE A 123 14.05 -25.61 32.54
N HIS A 124 13.72 -26.36 31.49
CA HIS A 124 13.76 -27.83 31.56
C HIS A 124 15.16 -28.32 31.95
N PRO A 125 15.30 -29.28 32.89
CA PRO A 125 16.59 -29.71 33.44
C PRO A 125 17.67 -30.00 32.38
N ASP A 126 17.33 -30.76 31.32
CA ASP A 126 18.24 -31.08 30.20
C ASP A 126 18.86 -29.87 29.49
N PHE A 127 18.24 -28.70 29.62
CA PHE A 127 18.65 -27.48 28.94
C PHE A 127 19.32 -26.45 29.85
N GLN A 128 19.25 -26.62 31.17
CA GLN A 128 19.88 -25.69 32.12
C GLN A 128 21.40 -25.60 31.91
N LYS A 129 22.03 -26.70 31.48
CA LYS A 129 23.47 -26.75 31.12
C LYS A 129 23.89 -25.73 30.07
N PHE A 130 22.98 -25.28 29.20
CA PHE A 130 23.26 -24.28 28.16
C PHE A 130 23.17 -22.83 28.68
N MET A 131 22.69 -22.65 29.90
CA MET A 131 22.49 -21.35 30.56
C MET A 131 23.39 -21.23 31.80
N GLN A 132 24.64 -21.70 31.69
CA GLN A 132 25.65 -21.60 32.73
C GLN A 132 26.36 -20.25 32.70
N PHE A 133 26.84 -19.80 33.85
CA PHE A 133 27.72 -18.66 34.00
C PHE A 133 28.54 -18.82 35.28
N ASP A 134 29.72 -18.21 35.31
CA ASP A 134 30.65 -18.30 36.44
C ASP A 134 30.76 -16.95 37.12
N LEU A 135 30.34 -16.86 38.38
CA LEU A 135 30.48 -15.68 39.21
C LEU A 135 31.60 -15.92 40.22
N GLN A 136 32.74 -15.27 40.01
CA GLN A 136 33.86 -15.29 40.96
C GLN A 136 34.31 -16.70 41.37
N GLY A 137 34.28 -17.65 40.44
CA GLY A 137 34.66 -19.05 40.67
C GLY A 137 33.51 -19.96 41.06
N ASP A 138 32.32 -19.43 41.37
CA ASP A 138 31.12 -20.24 41.60
C ASP A 138 30.37 -20.47 40.28
N LEU A 139 30.33 -21.72 39.85
CA LEU A 139 29.69 -22.12 38.61
C LEU A 139 28.19 -22.33 38.83
N LEU A 140 27.40 -21.43 38.25
CA LEU A 140 25.95 -21.38 38.40
C LEU A 140 25.24 -21.65 37.07
N GLN A 141 23.98 -22.04 37.13
CA GLN A 141 23.10 -22.18 35.97
C GLN A 141 21.69 -21.64 36.26
N CYS A 142 21.04 -21.13 35.21
CA CYS A 142 19.65 -20.69 35.29
C CYS A 142 18.69 -21.89 35.29
N SER A 143 18.00 -22.08 36.42
CA SER A 143 16.95 -23.08 36.61
C SER A 143 15.57 -22.52 36.30
N ALA A 144 15.40 -21.21 36.41
CA ALA A 144 14.24 -20.47 35.93
C ALA A 144 14.57 -19.62 34.70
N MET A 145 13.54 -19.19 33.97
CA MET A 145 13.68 -18.51 32.69
C MET A 145 14.41 -17.17 32.87
N PRO A 146 15.61 -17.01 32.27
CA PRO A 146 16.41 -15.82 32.53
C PRO A 146 16.07 -14.68 31.60
N PHE A 147 16.29 -13.45 32.08
CA PHE A 147 16.36 -12.28 31.22
C PHE A 147 17.50 -12.41 30.20
N GLY A 148 17.28 -11.87 29.00
CA GLY A 148 18.28 -11.89 27.93
C GLY A 148 18.19 -13.11 27.00
N TRP A 149 17.42 -14.15 27.34
CA TRP A 149 17.13 -15.25 26.41
C TRP A 149 16.12 -14.82 25.33
N SER A 150 16.45 -15.07 24.07
CA SER A 150 15.74 -14.53 22.90
C SER A 150 14.28 -14.96 22.74
N ASP A 151 13.89 -16.12 23.30
CA ASP A 151 12.51 -16.63 23.22
C ASP A 151 11.71 -16.39 24.52
N ALA A 152 12.35 -15.87 25.58
CA ALA A 152 11.72 -15.62 26.87
C ALA A 152 10.48 -14.71 26.78
N PRO A 153 10.48 -13.59 26.02
CA PRO A 153 9.29 -12.74 25.91
C PRO A 153 8.09 -13.47 25.30
N ARG A 154 8.32 -14.39 24.36
CA ARG A 154 7.24 -15.16 23.73
C ARG A 154 6.64 -16.15 24.70
N VAL A 155 7.51 -16.88 25.40
CA VAL A 155 7.12 -17.86 26.41
C VAL A 155 6.30 -17.17 27.50
N PHE A 156 6.83 -16.06 28.02
CA PHE A 156 6.17 -15.27 29.05
C PHE A 156 4.82 -14.72 28.58
N CYS A 157 4.74 -14.12 27.39
CA CYS A 157 3.47 -13.64 26.86
C CYS A 157 2.44 -14.77 26.67
N LYS A 158 2.86 -15.98 26.30
CA LYS A 158 1.94 -17.13 26.22
C LYS A 158 1.44 -17.55 27.60
N PHE A 159 2.30 -17.55 28.61
CA PHE A 159 1.90 -17.82 29.99
C PHE A 159 0.92 -16.76 30.50
N VAL A 160 1.26 -15.48 30.36
CA VAL A 160 0.39 -14.35 30.74
C VAL A 160 -0.97 -14.41 30.04
N ARG A 161 -1.06 -14.90 28.80
CA ARG A 161 -2.36 -15.08 28.11
C ARG A 161 -3.32 -15.99 28.86
N VAL A 162 -2.85 -17.00 29.57
CA VAL A 162 -3.71 -17.88 30.40
C VAL A 162 -4.30 -17.09 31.56
N MET A 163 -3.47 -16.31 32.25
CA MET A 163 -3.92 -15.44 33.33
C MET A 163 -4.94 -14.41 32.81
N VAL A 164 -4.62 -13.74 31.70
CA VAL A 164 -5.50 -12.74 31.08
C VAL A 164 -6.80 -13.36 30.59
N GLU A 165 -6.79 -14.60 30.08
CA GLU A 165 -8.01 -15.33 29.71
C GLU A 165 -8.88 -15.62 30.94
N ALA A 166 -8.29 -16.08 32.04
CA ALA A 166 -9.02 -16.30 33.30
C ALA A 166 -9.63 -15.00 33.86
N LEU A 167 -8.96 -13.86 33.68
CA LEU A 167 -9.46 -12.55 34.09
C LEU A 167 -10.54 -12.00 33.14
N ARG A 168 -10.35 -12.11 31.83
CA ARG A 168 -11.27 -11.58 30.79
C ARG A 168 -12.50 -12.45 30.56
N SER A 169 -12.40 -13.77 30.76
CA SER A 169 -13.46 -14.74 30.45
C SER A 169 -13.45 -15.91 31.46
N PRO A 170 -13.82 -15.69 32.73
CA PRO A 170 -13.79 -16.72 33.77
C PRO A 170 -14.57 -17.99 33.39
N GLN A 171 -15.77 -17.82 32.80
CA GLN A 171 -16.64 -18.92 32.40
C GLN A 171 -16.06 -19.77 31.28
N ALA A 172 -15.46 -19.16 30.25
CA ALA A 172 -14.88 -19.90 29.13
C ALA A 172 -13.69 -20.80 29.56
N ALA A 173 -13.01 -20.43 30.64
CA ALA A 173 -11.95 -21.25 31.22
C ALA A 173 -12.51 -22.47 31.96
N GLU A 174 -13.70 -22.36 32.56
CA GLU A 174 -14.44 -23.47 33.19
C GLU A 174 -15.04 -24.38 32.11
N ASP A 175 -15.69 -23.80 31.09
CA ASP A 175 -16.31 -24.55 29.98
C ASP A 175 -15.28 -25.42 29.24
N ARG A 176 -14.03 -24.96 29.05
CA ARG A 176 -12.97 -25.80 28.47
C ARG A 176 -12.54 -26.95 29.36
N ARG A 177 -12.57 -26.79 30.68
CA ARG A 177 -12.27 -27.88 31.62
C ARG A 177 -13.39 -28.92 31.58
N GLU A 178 -14.63 -28.47 31.47
CA GLU A 178 -15.80 -29.33 31.32
C GLU A 178 -15.79 -30.06 29.97
N ILE A 179 -15.57 -29.37 28.85
CA ILE A 179 -15.39 -29.97 27.52
C ILE A 179 -14.24 -30.98 27.51
N LYS A 180 -13.14 -30.69 28.21
CA LYS A 180 -12.01 -31.62 28.31
C LYS A 180 -12.36 -32.85 29.16
N ARG A 181 -13.05 -32.68 30.30
CA ARG A 181 -13.59 -33.81 31.10
C ARG A 181 -14.57 -34.66 30.32
N LEU A 182 -15.46 -34.04 29.53
CA LEU A 182 -16.42 -34.72 28.66
C LEU A 182 -15.73 -35.45 27.48
N ARG A 183 -14.56 -35.00 27.04
CA ARG A 183 -13.73 -35.70 26.05
C ARG A 183 -12.95 -36.87 26.65
N ASP A 184 -12.49 -36.72 27.88
CA ASP A 184 -11.64 -37.70 28.57
C ASP A 184 -12.48 -38.79 29.28
N GLY A 185 -13.80 -38.60 29.43
CA GLY A 185 -14.76 -39.60 29.96
C GLY A 185 -15.52 -40.31 28.85
N SER A 186 -15.38 -41.64 28.77
CA SER A 186 -16.11 -42.48 27.83
C SER A 186 -17.62 -42.48 28.09
N ALA A 187 -18.37 -42.14 27.03
CA ALA A 187 -19.82 -42.35 26.83
C ALA A 187 -20.80 -41.60 27.74
N VAL A 188 -21.29 -40.43 27.28
CA VAL A 188 -22.74 -40.08 27.34
C VAL A 188 -23.08 -39.13 26.17
N ARG A 189 -23.98 -39.57 25.28
CA ARG A 189 -24.73 -38.70 24.36
C ARG A 189 -25.65 -37.80 25.19
N GLN A 190 -25.47 -36.48 25.25
CA GLN A 190 -26.59 -35.56 25.56
C GLN A 190 -26.47 -34.17 24.87
N ARG A 191 -27.56 -33.87 24.16
CA ARG A 191 -28.24 -32.58 23.90
C ARG A 191 -27.46 -31.29 24.21
N TRP A 192 -27.20 -30.51 23.17
CA TRP A 192 -26.83 -29.09 23.26
C TRP A 192 -27.91 -28.31 24.02
N SER A 193 -27.61 -27.85 25.23
CA SER A 193 -28.46 -26.88 25.94
C SER A 193 -28.07 -25.47 25.52
N VAL A 194 -28.97 -24.81 24.79
CA VAL A 194 -28.88 -23.37 24.52
C VAL A 194 -29.25 -22.63 25.81
N ARG A 195 -28.26 -22.11 26.54
CA ARG A 195 -28.52 -21.17 27.64
C ARG A 195 -28.88 -19.80 27.04
N ARG A 196 -30.17 -19.48 27.02
CA ARG A 196 -30.62 -18.08 26.89
C ARG A 196 -30.15 -17.31 28.11
N ARG A 197 -29.45 -16.19 27.92
CA ARG A 197 -29.25 -15.18 28.98
C ARG A 197 -30.63 -14.59 29.29
N THR A 198 -31.29 -15.09 30.32
CA THR A 198 -32.39 -14.38 30.95
C THR A 198 -31.79 -13.18 31.68
N GLY A 199 -32.24 -11.98 31.32
CA GLY A 199 -31.95 -10.77 32.08
C GLY A 199 -32.66 -10.86 33.42
N GLY A 200 -31.93 -11.24 34.46
CA GLY A 200 -32.38 -11.19 35.85
C GLY A 200 -31.54 -10.18 36.61
N ALA A 201 -32.14 -9.05 36.95
CA ALA A 201 -31.61 -8.13 37.94
C ALA A 201 -31.61 -8.84 39.31
N GLY A 202 -30.43 -9.02 39.90
CA GLY A 202 -30.29 -9.62 41.23
C GLY A 202 -28.84 -9.95 41.57
N GLY A 203 -28.25 -9.14 42.45
CA GLY A 203 -27.13 -9.43 43.40
C GLY A 203 -25.86 -10.17 42.95
N ASP A 204 -25.96 -11.33 42.31
CA ASP A 204 -24.87 -12.29 42.09
C ASP A 204 -24.24 -12.24 40.68
N ALA A 205 -24.87 -11.52 39.74
CA ALA A 205 -24.42 -11.43 38.35
C ALA A 205 -23.01 -10.80 38.17
N ASN A 206 -22.50 -10.09 39.19
CA ASN A 206 -21.25 -9.36 39.08
C ASN A 206 -19.99 -10.18 39.44
N ARG A 207 -20.13 -11.34 40.09
CA ARG A 207 -19.01 -12.21 40.49
C ARG A 207 -18.38 -12.96 39.30
N HIS A 208 -19.17 -13.27 38.28
CA HIS A 208 -18.75 -14.04 37.09
C HIS A 208 -18.44 -13.20 35.84
N SER A 209 -18.62 -11.88 35.88
CA SER A 209 -18.29 -11.02 34.73
C SER A 209 -16.77 -10.93 34.50
N GLY A 210 -16.39 -10.92 33.22
CA GLY A 210 -15.01 -10.78 32.77
C GLY A 210 -14.48 -9.35 32.92
N MET A 211 -13.19 -9.21 33.20
CA MET A 211 -12.53 -7.90 33.37
C MET A 211 -11.92 -7.37 32.07
N ARG A 212 -11.83 -6.05 31.95
CA ARG A 212 -11.14 -5.38 30.84
C ARG A 212 -9.66 -5.15 31.21
N VAL A 213 -8.83 -6.16 30.96
CA VAL A 213 -7.39 -6.12 31.29
C VAL A 213 -6.57 -5.77 30.06
N LEU A 214 -5.59 -4.87 30.14
CA LEU A 214 -4.56 -4.61 29.15
C LEU A 214 -3.21 -5.16 29.67
N PRO A 215 -2.72 -6.28 29.13
CA PRO A 215 -1.42 -6.84 29.50
C PRO A 215 -0.27 -6.29 28.63
N TYR A 216 0.84 -5.92 29.26
CA TYR A 216 2.11 -5.60 28.60
C TYR A 216 3.27 -6.27 29.35
N MET A 217 3.63 -7.49 28.94
CA MET A 217 4.61 -8.31 29.67
C MET A 217 4.23 -8.42 31.16
N ASP A 218 5.02 -7.81 32.06
CA ASP A 218 4.83 -7.83 33.51
C ASP A 218 3.89 -6.73 34.01
N ASP A 219 3.64 -5.69 33.19
CA ASP A 219 2.79 -4.55 33.52
C ASP A 219 1.34 -4.81 33.09
N PHE A 220 0.40 -4.68 34.02
CA PHE A 220 -1.03 -4.88 33.77
C PHE A 220 -1.82 -3.62 34.13
N LEU A 221 -2.77 -3.26 33.27
CA LEU A 221 -3.77 -2.22 33.54
C LEU A 221 -5.16 -2.84 33.47
N VAL A 222 -5.92 -2.78 34.56
CA VAL A 222 -7.29 -3.29 34.65
C VAL A 222 -8.24 -2.11 34.65
N LEU A 223 -9.27 -2.19 33.80
CA LEU A 223 -10.32 -1.18 33.66
C LEU A 223 -11.63 -1.73 34.21
N VAL A 224 -12.33 -0.89 34.96
CA VAL A 224 -13.55 -1.21 35.71
C VAL A 224 -14.54 -0.05 35.60
N ASP A 225 -15.84 -0.34 35.70
CA ASP A 225 -16.87 0.68 35.47
C ASP A 225 -17.04 1.64 36.68
N SER A 226 -16.60 1.25 37.88
CA SER A 226 -16.67 2.11 39.09
C SER A 226 -15.52 1.84 40.06
N GLN A 227 -15.28 2.77 40.99
CA GLN A 227 -14.29 2.60 42.06
C GLN A 227 -14.58 1.36 42.92
N ARG A 228 -15.86 1.16 43.29
CA ARG A 228 -16.33 0.00 44.06
C ARG A 228 -16.09 -1.32 43.32
N ASP A 229 -16.39 -1.38 42.02
CA ASP A 229 -16.06 -2.56 41.18
C ASP A 229 -14.54 -2.79 41.14
N GLY A 230 -13.74 -1.71 41.08
CA GLY A 230 -12.28 -1.77 41.21
C GLY A 230 -11.82 -2.55 42.43
N PHE A 231 -12.32 -2.22 43.63
CA PHE A 231 -11.99 -2.93 44.86
C PHE A 231 -12.32 -4.43 44.79
N LEU A 232 -13.49 -4.79 44.26
CA LEU A 232 -13.91 -6.19 44.08
C LEU A 232 -13.03 -6.94 43.08
N ARG A 233 -12.66 -6.30 41.95
CA ARG A 233 -11.83 -6.96 40.93
C ARG A 233 -10.41 -7.23 41.39
N ARG A 234 -9.87 -6.41 42.29
CA ARG A 234 -8.54 -6.62 42.88
C ARG A 234 -8.41 -7.94 43.62
N GLU A 235 -9.41 -8.30 44.44
CA GLU A 235 -9.44 -9.57 45.16
C GLU A 235 -9.40 -10.75 44.19
N LYS A 236 -10.19 -10.66 43.11
CA LYS A 236 -10.19 -11.68 42.05
C LYS A 236 -8.85 -11.76 41.31
N VAL A 237 -8.18 -10.62 41.05
CA VAL A 237 -6.81 -10.62 40.52
C VAL A 237 -5.85 -11.32 41.49
N GLN A 238 -5.89 -11.00 42.78
CA GLN A 238 -5.04 -11.64 43.80
C GLN A 238 -5.28 -13.15 43.88
N LEU A 239 -6.53 -13.58 43.84
CA LEU A 239 -6.91 -14.99 43.85
C LEU A 239 -6.40 -15.74 42.61
N VAL A 240 -6.47 -15.11 41.42
CA VAL A 240 -5.91 -15.69 40.20
C VAL A 240 -4.38 -15.77 40.27
N LEU A 241 -3.71 -14.73 40.78
CA LEU A 241 -2.26 -14.73 40.96
C LEU A 241 -1.84 -15.85 41.93
N HIS A 242 -2.50 -15.94 43.09
CA HIS A 242 -2.24 -16.98 44.09
C HIS A 242 -2.40 -18.39 43.52
N ARG A 243 -3.50 -18.65 42.77
CA ARG A 243 -3.72 -19.94 42.10
C ARG A 243 -2.68 -20.29 41.05
N LEU A 244 -2.02 -19.28 40.46
CA LEU A 244 -0.95 -19.47 39.49
C LEU A 244 0.45 -19.48 40.14
N GLY A 245 0.53 -19.38 41.46
CA GLY A 245 1.81 -19.28 42.17
C GLY A 245 2.55 -17.96 41.92
N LEU A 246 1.85 -16.93 41.42
CA LEU A 246 2.40 -15.62 41.13
C LEU A 246 2.14 -14.65 42.29
N ARG A 247 3.04 -13.67 42.44
CA ARG A 247 2.89 -12.58 43.40
C ARG A 247 2.92 -11.23 42.68
N ARG A 248 2.18 -10.27 43.24
CA ARG A 248 2.22 -8.87 42.82
C ARG A 248 3.43 -8.20 43.46
N ASN A 249 4.08 -7.29 42.73
CA ASN A 249 5.02 -6.37 43.35
C ASN A 249 4.28 -5.32 44.17
N GLU A 250 4.50 -5.26 45.48
CA GLU A 250 3.74 -4.37 46.38
C GLU A 250 3.98 -2.88 46.11
N LYS A 251 5.19 -2.52 45.68
CA LYS A 251 5.64 -1.13 45.51
C LYS A 251 5.49 -0.59 44.10
N LYS A 252 5.13 -1.43 43.12
CA LYS A 252 5.01 -1.04 41.72
C LYS A 252 3.58 -1.20 41.20
N GLY A 253 3.26 -0.35 40.22
CA GLY A 253 1.88 -0.18 39.77
C GLY A 253 1.08 0.69 40.72
N HIS A 254 -0.16 0.96 40.35
CA HIS A 254 -1.11 1.76 41.11
C HIS A 254 -2.28 0.87 41.51
N TRP A 255 -2.18 0.25 42.70
CA TRP A 255 -3.14 -0.77 43.12
C TRP A 255 -4.50 -0.21 43.54
N GLU A 256 -4.54 1.04 44.00
CA GLU A 256 -5.80 1.70 44.35
C GLU A 256 -6.57 2.08 43.08
N PRO A 257 -7.89 1.83 42.99
CA PRO A 257 -8.68 2.27 41.85
C PRO A 257 -8.63 3.79 41.69
N THR A 258 -8.29 4.27 40.50
CA THR A 258 -8.16 5.68 40.13
C THR A 258 -8.68 5.91 38.70
N GLN A 259 -8.96 7.17 38.33
CA GLN A 259 -9.26 7.55 36.93
C GLN A 259 -8.02 8.08 36.19
N VAL A 260 -6.92 8.32 36.91
CA VAL A 260 -5.65 8.81 36.34
C VAL A 260 -4.52 7.90 36.82
N VAL A 261 -3.80 7.27 35.89
CA VAL A 261 -2.73 6.33 36.22
C VAL A 261 -1.53 6.48 35.30
N GLU A 262 -0.31 6.42 35.85
CA GLU A 262 0.89 6.24 35.03
C GLU A 262 1.00 4.76 34.61
N HIS A 263 0.93 4.49 33.30
CA HIS A 263 1.09 3.15 32.75
C HIS A 263 1.93 3.17 31.47
N LEU A 264 2.93 2.29 31.39
CA LEU A 264 3.93 2.25 30.31
C LEU A 264 4.62 3.61 30.07
N GLY A 265 4.70 4.41 31.14
CA GLY A 265 5.37 5.70 31.16
C GLY A 265 4.61 6.84 30.49
N LEU A 266 3.30 6.67 30.30
CA LEU A 266 2.39 7.76 30.00
C LEU A 266 1.35 7.84 31.11
N GLU A 267 0.86 9.03 31.37
CA GLU A 267 -0.33 9.23 32.16
C GLU A 267 -1.55 8.92 31.28
N VAL A 268 -2.38 8.01 31.76
CA VAL A 268 -3.66 7.65 31.15
C VAL A 268 -4.73 8.31 32.00
N ASP A 269 -5.30 9.39 31.49
CA ASP A 269 -6.40 10.10 32.13
C ASP A 269 -7.71 9.63 31.50
N LEU A 270 -8.46 8.79 32.22
CA LEU A 270 -9.75 8.25 31.78
C LEU A 270 -10.91 9.21 32.07
N LYS A 271 -10.69 10.23 32.90
CA LYS A 271 -11.66 11.29 33.21
C LYS A 271 -11.73 12.29 32.07
N LEU A 272 -10.57 12.84 31.67
CA LEU A 272 -10.45 13.73 30.50
C LEU A 272 -10.39 12.96 29.17
N GLY A 273 -10.12 11.65 29.22
CA GLY A 273 -10.04 10.82 28.04
C GLY A 273 -8.78 11.06 27.21
N GLN A 274 -7.63 11.28 27.84
CA GLN A 274 -6.39 11.68 27.19
C GLN A 274 -5.19 10.81 27.58
N PHE A 275 -4.26 10.66 26.63
CA PHE A 275 -2.89 10.26 26.92
C PHE A 275 -2.05 11.52 27.14
N ARG A 276 -1.34 11.57 28.27
CA ARG A 276 -0.45 12.66 28.63
C ARG A 276 0.95 12.13 28.93
N VAL A 277 1.94 12.97 28.68
CA VAL A 277 3.34 12.77 29.09
C VAL A 277 3.46 13.30 30.51
N THR A 278 4.02 12.48 31.40
CA THR A 278 4.26 12.89 32.79
C THR A 278 5.24 14.05 32.86
N GLU A 279 5.06 14.97 33.81
CA GLU A 279 5.91 16.15 33.98
C GLU A 279 7.39 15.79 34.09
N ARG A 280 7.70 14.74 34.84
CA ARG A 280 9.05 14.18 34.97
C ARG A 280 9.67 13.85 33.60
N ARG A 281 8.90 13.25 32.69
CA ARG A 281 9.38 12.91 31.34
C ARG A 281 9.48 14.14 30.45
N VAL A 282 8.54 15.08 30.55
CA VAL A 282 8.60 16.36 29.84
C VAL A 282 9.89 17.11 30.21
N HIS A 283 10.17 17.26 31.51
CA HIS A 283 11.40 17.88 31.98
C HIS A 283 12.65 17.13 31.49
N LYS A 284 12.65 15.79 31.56
CA LYS A 284 13.78 14.98 31.07
C LYS A 284 14.03 15.14 29.56
N ILE A 285 12.98 15.25 28.76
CA ILE A 285 13.09 15.51 27.30
C ILE A 285 13.67 16.90 27.08
N HIS A 286 13.13 17.92 27.76
CA HIS A 286 13.61 19.29 27.69
C HIS A 286 15.10 19.40 28.01
N THR A 287 15.52 18.89 29.18
CA THR A 287 16.91 18.98 29.64
C THR A 287 17.85 18.27 28.67
N LYS A 288 17.51 17.05 28.22
CA LYS A 288 18.33 16.34 27.22
C LYS A 288 18.41 17.04 25.87
N ALA A 289 17.32 17.67 25.41
CA ALA A 289 17.33 18.44 24.18
C ALA A 289 18.27 19.66 24.30
N LYS A 290 18.19 20.41 25.40
CA LYS A 290 19.07 21.55 25.70
C LYS A 290 20.53 21.14 25.79
N GLU A 291 20.84 20.06 26.51
CA GLU A 291 22.19 19.51 26.58
C GLU A 291 22.76 19.19 25.20
N ILE A 292 21.98 18.52 24.34
CA ILE A 292 22.41 18.18 22.98
C ILE A 292 22.63 19.43 22.13
N LEU A 293 21.77 20.45 22.27
CA LEU A 293 21.92 21.74 21.58
C LEU A 293 23.20 22.46 22.03
N CYS A 294 23.47 22.52 23.33
CA CYS A 294 24.68 23.12 23.88
C CYS A 294 25.94 22.38 23.41
N ASP A 295 25.93 21.05 23.45
CA ASP A 295 27.04 20.23 22.95
C ASP A 295 27.27 20.44 21.46
N ALA A 296 26.19 20.46 20.67
CA ALA A 296 26.27 20.70 19.24
C ALA A 296 26.82 22.10 18.94
N ALA A 297 26.46 23.12 19.72
CA ALA A 297 27.02 24.47 19.59
C ALA A 297 28.53 24.49 19.89
N ARG A 298 28.98 23.84 20.98
CA ARG A 298 30.39 23.79 21.38
C ARG A 298 31.26 22.95 20.43
N ASN A 299 30.70 21.91 19.83
CA ASN A 299 31.47 20.90 19.08
C ASN A 299 31.24 20.95 17.56
N ARG A 300 31.03 22.15 16.98
CA ARG A 300 30.81 22.33 15.52
C ARG A 300 29.72 21.38 14.96
N ARG A 301 28.67 21.13 15.75
CA ARG A 301 27.51 20.23 15.53
C ARG A 301 27.77 18.73 15.62
N TRP A 302 28.94 18.28 16.04
CA TRP A 302 29.24 16.85 16.20
C TRP A 302 28.89 16.34 17.60
N ILE A 303 28.08 15.29 17.68
CA ILE A 303 27.67 14.67 18.95
C ILE A 303 27.80 13.13 18.91
N PRO A 304 27.97 12.44 20.04
CA PRO A 304 28.00 10.98 20.08
C PRO A 304 26.67 10.35 19.60
N ALA A 305 26.74 9.36 18.70
CA ALA A 305 25.56 8.71 18.12
C ALA A 305 24.64 8.08 19.18
N ARG A 306 25.22 7.47 20.24
CA ARG A 306 24.44 6.91 21.36
C ARG A 306 23.66 7.97 22.14
N ARG A 307 24.19 9.19 22.25
CA ARG A 307 23.49 10.28 22.95
C ARG A 307 22.23 10.69 22.19
N LEU A 308 22.38 10.88 20.87
CA LEU A 308 21.24 11.17 20.00
C LEU A 308 20.23 10.02 19.96
N ALA A 309 20.68 8.76 19.91
CA ALA A 309 19.79 7.60 19.90
C ALA A 309 19.04 7.41 21.23
N SER A 310 19.69 7.70 22.36
CA SER A 310 19.03 7.70 23.67
C SER A 310 17.92 8.77 23.73
N PHE A 311 18.19 9.97 23.19
CA PHE A 311 17.22 11.04 23.11
C PHE A 311 16.05 10.71 22.17
N THR A 312 16.32 10.26 20.94
CA THR A 312 15.25 9.88 20.00
C THR A 312 14.42 8.72 20.53
N GLY A 313 15.02 7.77 21.26
CA GLY A 313 14.30 6.70 21.95
C GLY A 313 13.36 7.23 23.05
N LEU A 314 13.81 8.21 23.84
CA LEU A 314 12.98 8.88 24.84
C LEU A 314 11.79 9.60 24.20
N CYS A 315 12.03 10.42 23.18
CA CYS A 315 10.98 11.14 22.46
C CYS A 315 10.02 10.20 21.71
N GLN A 316 10.53 9.11 21.13
CA GLN A 316 9.70 8.09 20.47
C GLN A 316 8.79 7.37 21.46
N SER A 317 9.16 7.29 22.75
CA SER A 317 8.30 6.67 23.77
C SER A 317 7.03 7.48 24.07
N VAL A 318 7.02 8.79 23.78
CA VAL A 318 5.91 9.69 24.09
C VAL A 318 4.96 9.99 22.93
N TYR A 319 5.20 9.42 21.74
CA TYR A 319 4.44 9.73 20.52
C TYR A 319 2.93 9.47 20.59
N LEU A 320 2.49 8.64 21.54
CA LEU A 320 1.06 8.37 21.70
C LEU A 320 0.36 9.58 22.34
N ALA A 321 1.01 10.28 23.25
CA ALA A 321 0.49 11.48 23.93
C ALA A 321 0.77 12.78 23.14
N VAL A 322 1.87 12.82 22.36
CA VAL A 322 2.27 13.98 21.56
C VAL A 322 2.17 13.63 20.07
N PRO A 323 1.07 13.98 19.37
CA PRO A 323 0.86 13.61 17.96
C PRO A 323 2.00 14.05 17.02
N ALA A 324 2.52 15.26 17.24
CA ALA A 324 3.59 15.86 16.44
C ALA A 324 4.96 15.19 16.63
N ALA A 325 5.16 14.36 17.66
CA ALA A 325 6.45 13.78 17.99
C ALA A 325 7.17 13.15 16.80
N ARG A 326 6.42 12.45 15.93
CA ARG A 326 7.00 11.78 14.75
C ARG A 326 7.42 12.73 13.64
N LEU A 327 6.79 13.90 13.55
CA LEU A 327 7.21 14.97 12.64
C LEU A 327 8.61 15.44 12.98
N TYR A 328 8.89 15.62 14.27
CA TYR A 328 10.14 16.17 14.81
C TYR A 328 11.15 15.09 15.26
N LEU A 329 10.95 13.84 14.87
CA LEU A 329 11.94 12.76 15.07
C LEU A 329 12.61 12.33 13.77
N ARG A 330 11.99 12.61 12.63
CA ARG A 330 12.44 12.08 11.35
C ARG A 330 13.84 12.59 10.96
N GLU A 331 14.10 13.88 11.13
CA GLU A 331 15.40 14.49 10.83
C GLU A 331 16.50 13.95 11.76
N LEU A 332 16.17 13.75 13.04
CA LEU A 332 17.08 13.14 13.99
C LEU A 332 17.42 11.69 13.62
N TYR A 333 16.45 10.94 13.06
CA TYR A 333 16.69 9.60 12.55
C TYR A 333 17.53 9.59 11.26
N PHE A 334 17.40 10.60 10.39
CA PHE A 334 18.30 10.74 9.23
C PHE A 334 19.75 10.96 9.68
N VAL A 335 19.98 11.88 10.62
CA VAL A 335 21.32 12.09 11.22
C VAL A 335 21.86 10.80 11.88
N LEU A 336 21.00 10.05 12.58
CA LEU A 336 21.39 8.76 13.16
C LEU A 336 21.66 7.65 12.14
N ALA A 337 21.12 7.75 10.93
CA ALA A 337 21.36 6.79 9.86
C ALA A 337 22.79 6.92 9.32
N GLU A 338 23.37 8.12 9.35
CA GLU A 338 24.74 8.42 8.89
C GLU A 338 25.84 7.92 9.84
N LYS A 339 25.50 7.34 11.00
CA LYS A 339 26.51 6.84 11.95
C LYS A 339 27.31 5.69 11.32
N ARG A 340 28.65 5.77 11.43
CA ARG A 340 29.56 4.67 11.05
C ARG A 340 29.55 3.51 12.04
N SER A 341 29.39 3.83 13.33
CA SER A 341 29.29 2.85 14.42
C SER A 341 28.55 3.45 15.62
N TRP A 342 28.18 2.63 16.60
CA TRP A 342 27.61 3.13 17.86
C TRP A 342 28.61 3.87 18.75
N GLY A 343 29.92 3.80 18.47
CA GLY A 343 30.94 4.60 19.15
C GLY A 343 31.22 5.94 18.46
N ALA A 344 30.79 6.11 17.21
CA ALA A 344 31.10 7.27 16.40
C ALA A 344 30.26 8.52 16.79
N LYS A 345 30.73 9.69 16.33
CA LYS A 345 29.98 10.95 16.33
C LYS A 345 29.16 11.09 15.05
N VAL A 346 28.07 11.85 15.13
CA VAL A 346 27.20 12.25 14.01
C VAL A 346 27.07 13.77 13.99
N LYS A 347 26.86 14.35 12.82
CA LYS A 347 26.76 15.80 12.64
C LYS A 347 25.29 16.22 12.59
N ILE A 348 24.88 17.12 13.49
CA ILE A 348 23.52 17.67 13.51
C ILE A 348 23.32 18.60 12.30
N SER A 349 22.32 18.29 11.47
CA SER A 349 21.89 19.15 10.37
C SER A 349 21.15 20.40 10.90
N ARG A 350 20.97 21.43 10.06
CA ARG A 350 20.19 22.63 10.43
C ARG A 350 18.74 22.24 10.78
N SER A 351 18.15 21.34 9.99
CA SER A 351 16.79 20.81 10.21
C SER A 351 16.68 20.02 11.53
N ALA A 352 17.64 19.13 11.81
CA ALA A 352 17.72 18.38 13.06
C ALA A 352 17.92 19.27 14.29
N ARG A 353 18.63 20.40 14.14
CA ARG A 353 18.72 21.42 15.19
C ARG A 353 17.36 22.05 15.47
N GLY A 354 16.60 22.41 14.45
CA GLY A 354 15.23 22.93 14.61
C GLY A 354 14.31 21.93 15.33
N ASP A 355 14.45 20.63 15.03
CA ASP A 355 13.73 19.57 15.75
C ASP A 355 14.11 19.51 17.23
N LEU A 356 15.40 19.61 17.56
CA LEU A 356 15.87 19.67 18.94
C LEU A 356 15.36 20.91 19.68
N GLU A 357 15.32 22.07 19.01
CA GLU A 357 14.76 23.30 19.57
C GLU A 357 13.27 23.15 19.85
N TRP A 358 12.52 22.54 18.94
CA TRP A 358 11.11 22.19 19.14
C TRP A 358 10.93 21.29 20.38
N TRP A 359 11.71 20.21 20.49
CA TRP A 359 11.66 19.33 21.66
C TRP A 359 12.04 20.02 22.97
N SER A 360 12.93 21.02 22.92
CA SER A 360 13.29 21.82 24.10
C SER A 360 12.14 22.71 24.58
N ARG A 361 11.16 23.02 23.74
CA ARG A 361 10.02 23.86 24.12
C ARG A 361 8.85 23.08 24.69
N LEU A 362 8.90 21.74 24.68
CA LEU A 362 7.81 20.87 25.14
C LEU A 362 7.18 21.28 26.50
N PRO A 363 7.92 21.72 27.54
CA PRO A 363 7.33 22.15 28.81
C PRO A 363 6.38 23.35 28.69
N VAL A 364 6.67 24.28 27.79
CA VAL A 364 5.90 25.52 27.57
C VAL A 364 4.71 25.27 26.63
N MET A 365 4.65 24.07 26.02
CA MET A 365 3.67 23.73 24.98
C MET A 365 2.63 22.75 25.53
N SER A 366 1.98 23.15 26.62
CA SER A 366 0.96 22.36 27.32
C SER A 366 -0.16 21.87 26.40
N ARG A 367 -0.54 22.68 25.40
CA ARG A 367 -1.53 22.33 24.36
C ARG A 367 -1.19 21.06 23.56
N TRP A 368 0.09 20.71 23.44
CA TRP A 368 0.52 19.56 22.64
C TRP A 368 0.72 18.28 23.46
N ASN A 369 0.60 18.39 24.79
CA ASN A 369 0.65 17.26 25.71
C ASN A 369 -0.78 16.87 26.12
N GLY A 370 -1.41 16.00 25.33
CA GLY A 370 -2.79 15.59 25.58
C GLY A 370 -3.46 15.10 24.31
N ARG A 371 -3.33 13.80 24.01
CA ARG A 371 -4.01 13.19 22.87
C ARG A 371 -5.26 12.46 23.33
N LYS A 372 -6.41 12.81 22.76
CA LYS A 372 -7.67 12.07 22.98
C LYS A 372 -7.47 10.56 22.76
N ILE A 373 -7.93 9.76 23.72
CA ILE A 373 -7.93 8.30 23.67
C ILE A 373 -8.89 7.87 22.57
N TRP A 374 -10.15 8.30 22.68
CA TRP A 374 -11.21 7.99 21.72
C TRP A 374 -11.21 8.97 20.56
N ARG A 375 -11.65 8.49 19.39
CA ARG A 375 -11.80 9.34 18.22
C ARG A 375 -13.11 10.11 18.34
N SER A 376 -13.04 11.40 18.10
CA SER A 376 -14.22 12.24 17.94
C SER A 376 -14.97 11.84 16.66
N PRO A 377 -16.31 11.98 16.61
CA PRO A 377 -17.08 11.74 15.40
C PRO A 377 -16.66 12.74 14.30
N THR A 378 -16.67 12.28 13.06
CA THR A 378 -16.38 13.11 11.89
C THR A 378 -17.50 14.16 11.72
N ARG A 379 -17.13 15.43 11.56
CA ARG A 379 -18.05 16.56 11.32
C ARG A 379 -17.98 17.15 9.91
N ALA A 380 -16.94 16.82 9.14
CA ALA A 380 -16.81 17.20 7.74
C ALA A 380 -16.11 16.09 6.94
N LYS A 381 -16.44 15.95 5.66
CA LYS A 381 -15.78 15.04 4.73
C LYS A 381 -15.11 15.87 3.64
N VAL A 382 -13.85 15.58 3.33
CA VAL A 382 -13.10 16.25 2.27
C VAL A 382 -12.59 15.18 1.32
N HIS A 383 -12.84 15.35 0.04
CA HIS A 383 -12.26 14.56 -1.03
C HIS A 383 -11.23 15.40 -1.75
N THR A 384 -10.08 14.81 -2.07
CA THR A 384 -9.01 15.54 -2.77
C THR A 384 -8.45 14.69 -3.88
N ASP A 385 -8.11 15.34 -4.98
CA ASP A 385 -7.39 14.74 -6.08
C ASP A 385 -6.42 15.75 -6.72
N SER A 386 -5.55 15.25 -7.58
CA SER A 386 -4.52 16.03 -8.25
C SER A 386 -4.10 15.32 -9.50
N SER A 387 -3.99 16.08 -10.58
CA SER A 387 -3.28 15.71 -11.80
C SER A 387 -1.89 16.37 -11.81
N MET A 388 -1.22 16.33 -12.96
CA MET A 388 0.03 17.05 -13.20
C MET A 388 -0.19 18.55 -13.46
N THR A 389 -1.41 18.95 -13.85
CA THR A 389 -1.74 20.33 -14.26
C THR A 389 -2.58 21.07 -13.22
N ALA A 390 -3.44 20.37 -12.47
CA ALA A 390 -4.38 20.98 -11.53
C ALA A 390 -4.65 20.12 -10.29
N TRP A 391 -5.34 20.71 -9.32
CA TRP A 391 -5.86 20.06 -8.13
C TRP A 391 -7.36 20.27 -7.97
N GLY A 392 -8.00 19.28 -7.34
CA GLY A 392 -9.43 19.29 -7.05
C GLY A 392 -9.69 18.91 -5.61
N GLY A 393 -10.61 19.63 -4.97
CA GLY A 393 -11.07 19.42 -3.60
C GLY A 393 -12.58 19.49 -3.53
N VAL A 394 -13.21 18.66 -2.70
CA VAL A 394 -14.66 18.72 -2.48
C VAL A 394 -14.97 18.58 -1.00
N LEU A 395 -15.67 19.57 -0.44
CA LEU A 395 -16.21 19.54 0.90
C LEU A 395 -17.62 18.95 0.90
N ASN A 396 -17.83 17.95 1.77
CA ASN A 396 -19.09 17.26 2.03
C ASN A 396 -19.80 16.71 0.78
N LEU A 397 -19.05 16.40 -0.28
CA LEU A 397 -19.59 16.00 -1.60
C LEU A 397 -20.58 17.03 -2.16
N LYS A 398 -20.36 18.32 -1.89
CA LYS A 398 -21.26 19.38 -2.31
C LYS A 398 -20.52 20.62 -2.79
N PHE A 399 -19.52 21.08 -2.04
CA PHE A 399 -18.83 22.33 -2.34
C PHE A 399 -17.47 22.03 -2.99
N PRO A 400 -17.30 22.32 -4.28
CA PRO A 400 -16.04 22.11 -4.98
C PRO A 400 -15.05 23.25 -4.72
N ALA A 401 -13.77 22.92 -4.79
CA ALA A 401 -12.64 23.83 -4.85
C ALA A 401 -11.65 23.29 -5.88
N ARG A 402 -11.02 24.18 -6.65
CA ARG A 402 -10.13 23.81 -7.75
C ARG A 402 -9.07 24.89 -7.91
N GLY A 403 -7.93 24.51 -8.47
CA GLY A 403 -6.97 25.46 -9.02
C GLY A 403 -5.89 24.75 -9.82
N PHE A 404 -5.05 25.54 -10.48
CA PHE A 404 -3.98 25.04 -11.33
C PHE A 404 -2.61 25.05 -10.62
N TRP A 405 -1.74 24.16 -11.06
CA TRP A 405 -0.35 24.15 -10.63
C TRP A 405 0.48 25.13 -11.46
N PRO A 406 1.30 25.99 -10.83
CA PRO A 406 2.34 26.75 -11.52
C PRO A 406 3.29 25.81 -12.27
N ASP A 407 3.89 26.27 -13.36
CA ASP A 407 4.74 25.44 -14.24
C ASP A 407 5.86 24.71 -13.49
N GLU A 408 6.46 25.38 -12.51
CA GLU A 408 7.48 24.84 -11.61
C GLU A 408 7.03 23.60 -10.81
N MET A 409 5.73 23.51 -10.53
CA MET A 409 5.12 22.40 -9.79
C MET A 409 4.64 21.28 -10.71
N ARG A 410 4.37 21.55 -11.99
CA ARG A 410 3.87 20.55 -12.94
C ARG A 410 4.85 19.38 -13.16
N CYS A 411 6.14 19.61 -12.93
CA CYS A 411 7.17 18.57 -12.97
C CYS A 411 7.34 17.77 -11.66
N TRP A 412 6.61 18.13 -10.60
CA TRP A 412 6.73 17.44 -9.31
C TRP A 412 6.15 16.03 -9.37
N HIS A 413 6.74 15.13 -8.59
CA HIS A 413 6.21 13.79 -8.44
C HIS A 413 4.80 13.82 -7.84
N ILE A 414 3.87 13.03 -8.39
CA ILE A 414 2.44 13.02 -8.04
C ILE A 414 2.14 12.97 -6.53
N THR A 415 2.91 12.22 -5.73
CA THR A 415 2.77 12.21 -4.25
C THR A 415 2.92 13.59 -3.62
N HIS A 416 3.80 14.45 -4.14
CA HIS A 416 3.96 15.82 -3.68
C HIS A 416 2.72 16.65 -4.03
N LEU A 417 2.25 16.55 -5.28
CA LEU A 417 1.05 17.24 -5.75
C LEU A 417 -0.21 16.82 -4.98
N LYS A 418 -0.41 15.52 -4.75
CA LYS A 418 -1.53 15.01 -3.93
C LYS A 418 -1.48 15.51 -2.48
N LEU A 419 -0.29 15.60 -1.86
CA LEU A 419 -0.17 16.20 -0.51
C LEU A 419 -0.43 17.71 -0.54
N GLU A 420 0.00 18.39 -1.59
CA GLU A 420 -0.25 19.81 -1.81
C GLU A 420 -1.74 20.10 -2.05
N ALA A 421 -2.43 19.24 -2.79
CA ALA A 421 -3.88 19.32 -3.01
C ALA A 421 -4.65 19.22 -1.69
N VAL A 422 -4.21 18.37 -0.76
CA VAL A 422 -4.76 18.34 0.61
C VAL A 422 -4.57 19.67 1.32
N TYR A 423 -3.38 20.27 1.21
CA TYR A 423 -3.09 21.56 1.81
C TYR A 423 -3.97 22.68 1.21
N LYS A 424 -4.02 22.79 -0.11
CA LYS A 424 -4.84 23.76 -0.85
C LYS A 424 -6.33 23.60 -0.53
N THR A 425 -6.84 22.37 -0.51
CA THR A 425 -8.25 22.10 -0.17
C THR A 425 -8.57 22.49 1.28
N VAL A 426 -7.67 22.23 2.23
CA VAL A 426 -7.87 22.65 3.62
C VAL A 426 -7.85 24.17 3.74
N GLN A 427 -7.01 24.88 2.98
CA GLN A 427 -7.00 26.34 2.96
C GLN A 427 -8.28 26.92 2.34
N ALA A 428 -8.73 26.38 1.21
CA ALA A 428 -9.94 26.83 0.53
C ALA A 428 -11.19 26.70 1.41
N PHE A 429 -11.23 25.71 2.30
CA PHE A 429 -12.35 25.48 3.23
C PHE A 429 -11.99 25.76 4.70
N LEU A 430 -11.03 26.65 4.96
CA LEU A 430 -10.47 26.81 6.29
C LEU A 430 -11.53 27.20 7.34
N GLN A 431 -12.36 28.19 7.01
CA GLN A 431 -13.46 28.66 7.88
C GLN A 431 -14.49 27.55 8.13
N GLU A 432 -14.79 26.74 7.11
CA GLU A 432 -15.75 25.65 7.21
C GLU A 432 -15.19 24.42 7.94
N LEU A 433 -13.87 24.29 8.06
CA LEU A 433 -13.20 23.16 8.71
C LEU A 433 -12.68 23.46 10.12
N GLU A 434 -12.58 24.73 10.50
CA GLU A 434 -12.07 25.18 11.81
C GLU A 434 -12.80 24.52 12.99
N GLY A 435 -12.02 24.02 13.96
CA GLY A 435 -12.53 23.30 15.14
C GLY A 435 -13.21 21.95 14.85
N LYS A 436 -13.14 21.44 13.61
CA LYS A 436 -13.83 20.20 13.21
C LYS A 436 -12.89 19.01 13.05
N VAL A 437 -13.51 17.83 13.18
CA VAL A 437 -12.88 16.55 12.89
C VAL A 437 -13.21 16.19 11.44
N VAL A 438 -12.21 16.20 10.59
CA VAL A 438 -12.36 16.14 9.13
C VAL A 438 -11.94 14.76 8.64
N ARG A 439 -12.81 14.08 7.91
CA ARG A 439 -12.47 12.84 7.21
C ARG A 439 -11.96 13.18 5.82
N LEU A 440 -10.66 12.98 5.61
CA LEU A 440 -10.05 13.14 4.29
C LEU A 440 -10.10 11.82 3.52
N TYR A 441 -10.60 11.87 2.29
CA TYR A 441 -10.56 10.80 1.31
C TYR A 441 -9.53 11.14 0.23
N CYS A 442 -8.55 10.27 0.05
CA CYS A 442 -7.45 10.45 -0.88
C CYS A 442 -7.09 9.11 -1.53
N ASP A 443 -6.76 9.16 -2.82
CA ASP A 443 -6.56 7.99 -3.67
C ASP A 443 -5.11 7.47 -3.70
N ILE A 444 -4.21 8.10 -2.95
CA ILE A 444 -2.83 7.65 -2.82
C ILE A 444 -2.52 7.16 -1.40
N GLN A 445 -2.25 5.85 -1.29
CA GLN A 445 -1.95 5.20 0.00
C GLN A 445 -0.72 5.82 0.69
N ALA A 446 0.25 6.33 -0.07
CA ALA A 446 1.43 6.98 0.47
C ALA A 446 1.08 8.22 1.31
N VAL A 447 0.24 9.12 0.79
CA VAL A 447 -0.22 10.32 1.51
C VAL A 447 -1.07 9.91 2.72
N VAL A 448 -1.99 8.95 2.56
CA VAL A 448 -2.80 8.44 3.68
C VAL A 448 -1.91 7.87 4.80
N ALA A 449 -0.88 7.10 4.46
CA ALA A 449 0.06 6.57 5.43
C ALA A 449 0.88 7.67 6.11
N MET A 450 1.33 8.68 5.36
CA MET A 450 2.06 9.83 5.89
C MET A 450 1.21 10.62 6.89
N LEU A 451 -0.01 10.99 6.53
CA LEU A 451 -0.93 11.74 7.41
C LEU A 451 -1.37 10.91 8.62
N SER A 452 -1.54 9.59 8.45
CA SER A 452 -1.92 8.69 9.55
C SER A 452 -0.79 8.40 10.54
N HIS A 453 0.46 8.48 10.09
CA HIS A 453 1.63 8.13 10.89
C HIS A 453 2.55 9.30 11.21
N PHE A 454 2.26 10.48 10.66
CA PHE A 454 3.04 11.71 10.76
C PHE A 454 4.51 11.51 10.40
N THR A 455 4.77 10.79 9.30
CA THR A 455 6.15 10.53 8.87
C THR A 455 6.30 10.10 7.41
N SER A 456 7.40 10.52 6.77
CA SER A 456 7.89 10.11 5.44
C SER A 456 9.41 9.88 5.50
N ARG A 457 9.96 9.15 4.51
CA ARG A 457 11.42 9.04 4.29
C ARG A 457 11.98 10.12 3.38
N ASN A 458 11.13 10.88 2.70
CA ASN A 458 11.53 12.00 1.85
C ASN A 458 11.50 13.31 2.67
N PRO A 459 12.63 14.05 2.77
CA PRO A 459 12.70 15.31 3.51
C PRO A 459 11.72 16.40 3.04
N ASP A 460 11.47 16.51 1.73
CA ASP A 460 10.59 17.53 1.17
C ASP A 460 9.13 17.26 1.51
N LEU A 461 8.73 15.98 1.44
CA LEU A 461 7.42 15.55 1.92
C LEU A 461 7.25 15.77 3.44
N MET A 462 8.33 15.64 4.22
CA MET A 462 8.29 16.00 5.64
C MET A 462 8.10 17.50 5.85
N ARG A 463 8.77 18.35 5.07
CA ARG A 463 8.59 19.82 5.12
C ARG A 463 7.14 20.22 4.82
N ARG A 464 6.54 19.68 3.76
CA ARG A 464 5.14 19.93 3.39
C ARG A 464 4.15 19.44 4.44
N MET A 465 4.38 18.23 4.97
CA MET A 465 3.52 17.68 6.02
C MET A 465 3.61 18.50 7.32
N ARG A 466 4.76 19.11 7.64
CA ARG A 466 4.87 20.06 8.76
C ARG A 466 4.07 21.34 8.51
N ARG A 467 4.11 21.88 7.29
CA ARG A 467 3.32 23.05 6.90
C ARG A 467 1.82 22.77 7.04
N LEU A 468 1.35 21.64 6.50
CA LEU A 468 -0.03 21.19 6.67
C LEU A 468 -0.38 20.96 8.14
N TRP A 469 0.48 20.29 8.90
CA TRP A 469 0.22 20.06 10.32
C TRP A 469 0.12 21.36 11.13
N LEU A 470 0.95 22.37 10.84
CA LEU A 470 0.87 23.67 11.48
C LEU A 470 -0.46 24.37 11.19
N LEU A 471 -0.93 24.34 9.93
CA LEU A 471 -2.24 24.87 9.55
C LEU A 471 -3.37 24.17 10.33
N LEU A 472 -3.32 22.83 10.39
CA LEU A 472 -4.31 22.06 11.14
C LEU A 472 -4.29 22.35 12.65
N ASP A 473 -3.10 22.52 13.24
CA ASP A 473 -2.93 22.81 14.68
C ASP A 473 -3.39 24.23 15.04
N LEU A 474 -3.15 25.22 14.18
CA LEU A 474 -3.55 26.61 14.40
C LEU A 474 -5.07 26.80 14.40
N HIS A 475 -5.79 26.00 13.60
CA HIS A 475 -7.25 26.08 13.44
C HIS A 475 -8.02 24.93 14.13
N ASP A 476 -7.38 24.21 15.05
CA ASP A 476 -7.96 23.06 15.79
C ASP A 476 -8.67 22.03 14.88
N ILE A 477 -8.06 21.70 13.74
CA ILE A 477 -8.60 20.77 12.73
C ILE A 477 -8.02 19.36 12.96
N GLU A 478 -8.87 18.40 13.32
CA GLU A 478 -8.45 17.00 13.43
C GLU A 478 -8.64 16.26 12.09
N LEU A 479 -7.56 16.14 11.31
CA LEU A 479 -7.59 15.44 10.02
C LEU A 479 -7.46 13.91 10.16
N GLN A 480 -8.44 13.17 9.66
CA GLN A 480 -8.50 11.71 9.64
C GLN A 480 -8.46 11.19 8.19
N ALA A 481 -7.26 10.88 7.70
CA ALA A 481 -7.06 10.36 6.34
C ALA A 481 -7.58 8.92 6.18
N ARG A 482 -8.24 8.66 5.05
CA ARG A 482 -8.74 7.37 4.62
C ARG A 482 -8.47 7.19 3.13
N TYR A 483 -7.93 6.02 2.78
CA TYR A 483 -7.77 5.64 1.38
C TYR A 483 -9.13 5.36 0.74
N ILE A 484 -9.32 5.89 -0.47
CA ILE A 484 -10.40 5.57 -1.40
C ILE A 484 -9.78 5.15 -2.74
N ARG A 485 -10.46 4.34 -3.56
CA ARG A 485 -9.96 4.04 -4.91
C ARG A 485 -10.23 5.23 -5.83
N SER A 486 -9.37 5.48 -6.82
CA SER A 486 -9.53 6.59 -7.76
C SER A 486 -10.89 6.54 -8.49
N GLU A 487 -11.36 5.35 -8.88
CA GLU A 487 -12.69 5.10 -9.47
C GLU A 487 -13.86 5.59 -8.60
N ALA A 488 -13.67 5.64 -7.27
CA ALA A 488 -14.67 6.12 -6.32
C ALA A 488 -14.42 7.57 -5.86
N ASN A 489 -13.39 8.23 -6.40
CA ASN A 489 -13.04 9.63 -6.13
C ASN A 489 -13.43 10.57 -7.29
N VAL A 490 -14.47 10.19 -8.04
CA VAL A 490 -14.88 10.80 -9.33
C VAL A 490 -14.93 12.33 -9.27
N TRP A 491 -15.54 12.91 -8.24
CA TRP A 491 -15.74 14.36 -8.21
C TRP A 491 -14.44 15.15 -8.10
N ALA A 492 -13.55 14.75 -7.18
CA ALA A 492 -12.27 15.42 -7.02
C ALA A 492 -11.34 15.12 -8.20
N ASP A 493 -11.39 13.91 -8.75
CA ASP A 493 -10.63 13.51 -9.95
C ASP A 493 -11.04 14.36 -11.16
N ASN A 494 -12.34 14.51 -11.44
CA ASN A 494 -12.86 15.38 -12.51
C ASN A 494 -12.37 16.82 -12.37
N LEU A 495 -12.46 17.41 -11.17
CA LEU A 495 -11.98 18.78 -10.91
C LEU A 495 -10.47 18.93 -11.16
N SER A 496 -9.70 17.88 -10.92
CA SER A 496 -8.24 17.91 -11.11
C SER A 496 -7.79 17.62 -12.54
N ARG A 497 -8.63 16.99 -13.38
CA ARG A 497 -8.29 16.59 -14.76
C ARG A 497 -8.76 17.56 -15.83
N CYS A 498 -9.60 18.53 -15.46
CA CYS A 498 -10.04 19.55 -16.38
C CYS A 498 -8.87 20.49 -16.70
N GLU A 499 -8.55 20.61 -17.99
CA GLU A 499 -7.76 21.70 -18.54
C GLU A 499 -8.75 22.82 -18.88
N ASP A 500 -8.44 24.04 -18.45
CA ASP A 500 -9.26 25.21 -18.69
C ASP A 500 -8.46 26.12 -19.61
N LEU A 501 -8.75 26.01 -20.91
CA LEU A 501 -8.10 26.83 -21.93
C LEU A 501 -8.51 28.31 -21.80
N ASP A 502 -9.63 28.56 -21.11
CA ASP A 502 -10.16 29.90 -20.87
C ASP A 502 -9.54 30.56 -19.61
N ASP A 503 -8.75 29.84 -18.80
CA ASP A 503 -7.97 30.45 -17.70
C ASP A 503 -6.64 31.01 -18.22
N TRP A 504 -6.74 32.11 -18.96
CA TRP A 504 -5.61 32.84 -19.52
C TRP A 504 -5.45 34.21 -18.84
N ARG A 505 -4.31 34.87 -19.08
CA ARG A 505 -4.07 36.25 -18.67
C ARG A 505 -3.41 37.03 -19.80
N LEU A 506 -3.73 38.32 -19.90
CA LEU A 506 -2.98 39.24 -20.75
C LEU A 506 -1.52 39.30 -20.28
N ASN A 507 -0.59 39.54 -21.22
CA ASN A 507 0.81 39.79 -20.87
C ASN A 507 0.90 40.89 -19.79
N ARG A 508 1.75 40.67 -18.80
CA ARG A 508 1.88 41.54 -17.64
C ARG A 508 2.30 42.96 -18.01
N ASP A 509 3.10 43.14 -19.06
CA ASP A 509 3.54 44.47 -19.50
C ASP A 509 2.37 45.27 -20.07
N TRP A 510 1.49 44.61 -20.84
CA TRP A 510 0.25 45.22 -21.34
C TRP A 510 -0.73 45.56 -20.22
N PHE A 511 -0.86 44.69 -19.22
CA PHE A 511 -1.66 45.01 -18.03
C PHE A 511 -1.09 46.20 -17.25
N VAL A 512 0.23 46.25 -17.04
CA VAL A 512 0.89 47.37 -16.36
C VAL A 512 0.67 48.68 -17.12
N TRP A 513 0.74 48.64 -18.45
CA TRP A 513 0.42 49.77 -19.30
C TRP A 513 -1.04 50.19 -19.14
N ALA A 514 -1.99 49.26 -19.27
CA ALA A 514 -3.42 49.56 -19.12
C ALA A 514 -3.75 50.12 -17.74
N ASN A 515 -3.16 49.56 -16.68
CA ASN A 515 -3.34 50.03 -15.30
C ASN A 515 -2.71 51.41 -15.06
N LYS A 516 -1.74 51.84 -15.89
CA LYS A 516 -1.20 53.20 -15.85
C LYS A 516 -2.15 54.20 -16.52
N GLN A 517 -2.89 53.78 -17.55
CA GLN A 517 -3.82 54.65 -18.29
C GLN A 517 -5.18 54.77 -17.59
N TRP A 518 -5.82 53.64 -17.30
CA TRP A 518 -7.21 53.59 -16.79
C TRP A 518 -7.31 53.02 -15.38
N GLY A 519 -6.19 52.64 -14.78
CA GLY A 519 -6.13 52.21 -13.39
C GLY A 519 -6.10 53.39 -12.39
N PRO A 520 -5.87 53.12 -11.10
CA PRO A 520 -5.60 51.80 -10.54
C PRO A 520 -6.85 50.92 -10.55
N TYR A 521 -6.74 49.72 -11.07
CA TYR A 521 -7.78 48.70 -10.95
C TYR A 521 -7.81 48.14 -9.54
N THR A 522 -9.00 47.92 -9.01
CA THR A 522 -9.20 47.52 -7.61
C THR A 522 -9.50 46.02 -7.46
N VAL A 523 -10.00 45.38 -8.53
CA VAL A 523 -10.40 43.97 -8.53
C VAL A 523 -10.22 43.34 -9.91
N ASP A 524 -9.73 42.10 -9.92
CA ASP A 524 -9.56 41.27 -11.11
C ASP A 524 -10.73 40.29 -11.25
N ARG A 525 -11.51 40.42 -12.32
CA ARG A 525 -12.68 39.59 -12.59
C ARG A 525 -12.29 38.47 -13.56
N PHE A 526 -12.77 37.27 -13.26
CA PHE A 526 -12.55 36.04 -14.05
C PHE A 526 -11.11 35.53 -14.01
N ALA A 527 -10.44 35.67 -12.87
CA ALA A 527 -9.07 35.20 -12.69
C ALA A 527 -8.98 34.06 -11.66
N SER A 528 -7.92 33.28 -11.75
CA SER A 528 -7.54 32.26 -10.78
C SER A 528 -6.28 32.66 -10.01
N GLU A 529 -5.89 31.89 -8.99
CA GLU A 529 -4.63 32.13 -8.26
C GLU A 529 -3.39 32.27 -9.17
N ILE A 530 -3.40 31.68 -10.37
CA ILE A 530 -2.27 31.73 -11.31
C ILE A 530 -2.38 32.86 -12.36
N SER A 531 -3.60 33.21 -12.78
CA SER A 531 -3.86 34.22 -13.81
C SER A 531 -4.07 35.63 -13.23
N ALA A 532 -4.44 35.74 -11.95
CA ALA A 532 -4.71 37.02 -11.29
C ALA A 532 -3.54 38.00 -11.37
N GLN A 533 -3.85 39.22 -11.82
CA GLN A 533 -2.94 40.35 -11.93
C GLN A 533 -3.06 41.32 -10.76
N LEU A 534 -4.13 41.21 -9.96
CA LEU A 534 -4.38 41.98 -8.74
C LEU A 534 -4.49 41.08 -7.50
N PRO A 535 -4.24 41.62 -6.28
CA PRO A 535 -4.39 40.85 -5.04
C PRO A 535 -5.83 40.41 -4.73
N ARG A 536 -6.83 41.22 -5.14
CA ARG A 536 -8.26 40.93 -5.00
C ARG A 536 -8.76 40.40 -6.34
N TYR A 537 -9.31 39.19 -6.36
CA TYR A 537 -9.80 38.59 -7.58
C TYR A 537 -10.96 37.61 -7.36
N TYR A 538 -11.74 37.41 -8.42
CA TYR A 538 -12.92 36.55 -8.44
C TYR A 538 -12.71 35.41 -9.43
N ALA A 539 -12.87 34.18 -8.94
CA ALA A 539 -12.55 32.97 -9.67
C ALA A 539 -13.80 32.20 -10.12
N ALA A 540 -13.68 31.40 -11.17
CA ALA A 540 -14.77 30.49 -11.58
C ALA A 540 -15.06 29.41 -10.53
N TRP A 541 -14.03 29.00 -9.78
CA TRP A 541 -14.12 27.99 -8.72
C TRP A 541 -13.43 28.47 -7.46
N LYS A 542 -13.88 28.01 -6.29
CA LYS A 542 -13.25 28.36 -5.01
C LYS A 542 -11.80 27.90 -4.99
N ASP A 543 -10.88 28.83 -4.76
CA ASP A 543 -9.48 28.57 -4.47
C ASP A 543 -9.09 29.19 -3.11
N PRO A 544 -7.86 29.00 -2.60
CA PRO A 544 -7.47 29.51 -1.28
C PRO A 544 -7.43 31.02 -1.11
N LYS A 545 -7.35 31.81 -2.19
CA LYS A 545 -7.09 33.26 -2.13
C LYS A 545 -8.17 34.09 -2.83
N CYS A 546 -9.05 33.48 -3.62
CA CYS A 546 -10.15 34.20 -4.27
C CYS A 546 -11.03 34.91 -3.24
N GLU A 547 -11.46 36.14 -3.56
CA GLU A 547 -12.39 36.92 -2.73
C GLU A 547 -13.83 36.44 -2.93
N GLY A 548 -14.18 36.08 -4.17
CA GLY A 548 -15.48 35.53 -4.52
C GLY A 548 -15.40 34.49 -5.65
N VAL A 549 -16.48 33.74 -5.81
CA VAL A 549 -16.66 32.73 -6.86
C VAL A 549 -17.82 33.16 -7.76
N ASP A 550 -17.62 33.07 -9.07
CA ASP A 550 -18.54 33.57 -10.11
C ASP A 550 -18.66 35.11 -10.10
N SER A 551 -17.81 35.76 -10.90
CA SER A 551 -17.71 37.22 -11.00
C SER A 551 -19.03 37.90 -11.32
N LEU A 552 -19.92 37.27 -12.11
CA LEU A 552 -21.16 37.89 -12.59
C LEU A 552 -22.20 38.05 -11.47
N THR A 553 -22.08 37.28 -10.38
CA THR A 553 -23.04 37.29 -9.25
C THR A 553 -22.83 38.43 -8.25
N TYR A 554 -21.78 39.23 -8.40
CA TYR A 554 -21.46 40.34 -7.51
C TYR A 554 -21.74 41.69 -8.16
N ASP A 555 -22.03 42.68 -7.32
CA ASP A 555 -22.13 44.09 -7.76
C ASP A 555 -20.74 44.60 -8.17
N TRP A 556 -20.63 45.16 -9.38
CA TRP A 556 -19.38 45.73 -9.90
C TRP A 556 -19.27 47.24 -9.67
N ARG A 557 -20.33 47.89 -9.20
CA ARG A 557 -20.36 49.34 -8.96
C ARG A 557 -19.43 49.74 -7.81
N GLY A 558 -18.84 50.92 -7.94
CA GLY A 558 -17.91 51.47 -6.94
C GLY A 558 -16.50 50.86 -6.97
N GLU A 559 -16.23 49.91 -7.87
CA GLU A 559 -14.91 49.33 -8.11
C GLU A 559 -14.42 49.73 -9.51
N ASN A 560 -13.10 49.71 -9.73
CA ASN A 560 -12.50 49.82 -11.06
C ASN A 560 -12.08 48.42 -11.52
N ASN A 561 -12.88 47.81 -12.38
CA ASN A 561 -12.83 46.38 -12.67
C ASN A 561 -11.86 46.08 -13.83
N TRP A 562 -10.86 45.23 -13.58
CA TRP A 562 -10.11 44.58 -14.67
C TRP A 562 -10.87 43.32 -15.09
N VAL A 563 -11.28 43.22 -16.35
CA VAL A 563 -12.18 42.17 -16.83
C VAL A 563 -11.52 41.43 -17.98
N ASN A 564 -11.02 40.22 -17.70
CA ASN A 564 -10.41 39.30 -18.67
C ASN A 564 -11.21 37.99 -18.74
N PRO A 565 -12.44 38.02 -19.30
CA PRO A 565 -13.36 36.90 -19.21
C PRO A 565 -13.03 35.80 -20.23
N PRO A 566 -13.46 34.56 -19.97
CA PRO A 566 -13.71 33.59 -21.04
C PRO A 566 -14.56 34.23 -22.14
N TRP A 567 -14.16 34.07 -23.40
CA TRP A 567 -14.80 34.80 -24.51
C TRP A 567 -16.29 34.46 -24.67
N ALA A 568 -16.70 33.25 -24.26
CA ALA A 568 -18.10 32.84 -24.24
C ALA A 568 -18.99 33.65 -23.28
N LEU A 569 -18.42 34.37 -22.32
CA LEU A 569 -19.16 35.18 -21.34
C LEU A 569 -19.21 36.67 -21.74
N LEU A 570 -18.69 37.06 -22.91
CA LEU A 570 -18.61 38.47 -23.31
C LEU A 570 -19.99 39.13 -23.49
N ASP A 571 -21.00 38.42 -23.99
CA ASP A 571 -22.38 38.94 -24.06
C ASP A 571 -22.95 39.24 -22.67
N GLU A 572 -22.71 38.36 -21.70
CA GLU A 572 -23.17 38.53 -20.32
C GLU A 572 -22.42 39.65 -19.60
N VAL A 573 -21.13 39.80 -19.87
CA VAL A 573 -20.32 40.94 -19.40
C VAL A 573 -20.86 42.25 -19.98
N ALA A 574 -21.13 42.31 -21.29
CA ALA A 574 -21.70 43.50 -21.92
C ALA A 574 -23.07 43.87 -21.32
N HIS A 575 -23.94 42.87 -21.13
CA HIS A 575 -25.22 43.05 -20.47
C HIS A 575 -25.08 43.58 -19.05
N LYS A 576 -24.20 42.98 -18.24
CA LYS A 576 -23.94 43.40 -16.86
C LYS A 576 -23.41 44.83 -16.78
N LEU A 577 -22.49 45.22 -17.66
CA LEU A 577 -21.96 46.58 -17.71
C LEU A 577 -23.05 47.59 -18.08
N ARG A 578 -23.96 47.23 -19.00
CA ARG A 578 -25.12 48.07 -19.35
C ARG A 578 -26.08 48.24 -18.18
N GLU A 579 -26.40 47.16 -17.47
CA GLU A 579 -27.35 47.21 -16.35
C GLU A 579 -26.79 47.95 -15.13
N GLU A 580 -25.52 47.71 -14.79
CA GLU A 580 -24.92 48.26 -13.57
C GLU A 580 -24.23 49.61 -13.77
N GLY A 581 -23.85 49.97 -15.00
CA GLY A 581 -23.07 51.17 -15.27
C GLY A 581 -21.71 51.18 -14.57
N ALA A 582 -21.10 49.99 -14.39
CA ALA A 582 -19.85 49.83 -13.66
C ALA A 582 -18.63 50.26 -14.48
N ALA A 583 -17.60 50.80 -13.80
CA ALA A 583 -16.33 51.13 -14.43
C ALA A 583 -15.51 49.84 -14.67
N ALA A 584 -15.15 49.57 -15.93
CA ALA A 584 -14.40 48.38 -16.29
C ALA A 584 -13.50 48.59 -17.51
N THR A 585 -12.36 47.90 -17.51
CA THR A 585 -11.54 47.68 -18.71
C THR A 585 -11.69 46.21 -19.11
N VAL A 586 -12.28 45.99 -20.28
CA VAL A 586 -12.60 44.65 -20.81
C VAL A 586 -11.59 44.26 -21.88
N VAL A 587 -10.98 43.09 -21.73
CA VAL A 587 -10.14 42.48 -22.77
C VAL A 587 -11.01 41.53 -23.60
N ALA A 588 -11.07 41.75 -24.91
CA ALA A 588 -11.87 40.97 -25.84
C ALA A 588 -11.15 40.81 -27.19
N PRO A 589 -11.39 39.72 -27.95
CA PRO A 589 -10.84 39.56 -29.29
C PRO A 589 -11.47 40.54 -30.29
N TYR A 590 -10.80 40.84 -31.40
CA TYR A 590 -11.35 41.70 -32.45
C TYR A 590 -12.25 40.91 -33.41
N TRP A 591 -13.53 40.72 -33.05
CA TRP A 591 -14.50 39.97 -33.88
C TRP A 591 -15.76 40.79 -34.21
N PRO A 592 -15.72 41.67 -35.22
CA PRO A 592 -16.82 42.60 -35.54
C PRO A 592 -18.17 41.95 -35.88
N GLY A 593 -18.17 40.67 -36.26
CA GLY A 593 -19.38 39.90 -36.58
C GLY A 593 -20.13 39.35 -35.36
N GLN A 594 -19.56 39.45 -34.15
CA GLN A 594 -20.18 38.93 -32.93
C GLN A 594 -21.14 39.94 -32.28
N SER A 595 -22.19 39.45 -31.62
CA SER A 595 -23.21 40.30 -30.96
C SER A 595 -22.61 41.19 -29.88
N TRP A 596 -21.84 40.61 -28.97
CA TRP A 596 -21.18 41.33 -27.88
C TRP A 596 -20.24 42.43 -28.36
N PHE A 597 -19.66 42.33 -29.57
CA PHE A 597 -18.69 43.29 -30.07
C PHE A 597 -19.30 44.68 -30.20
N ARG A 598 -20.47 44.76 -30.86
CA ARG A 598 -21.21 46.03 -31.01
C ARG A 598 -21.72 46.56 -29.69
N GLU A 599 -22.09 45.68 -28.77
CA GLU A 599 -22.56 46.08 -27.44
C GLU A 599 -21.43 46.69 -26.60
N LEU A 600 -20.26 46.04 -26.56
CA LEU A 600 -19.08 46.56 -25.87
C LEU A 600 -18.57 47.85 -26.52
N GLU A 601 -18.52 47.92 -27.85
CA GLU A 601 -18.14 49.13 -28.60
C GLU A 601 -19.07 50.31 -28.28
N ALA A 602 -20.39 50.07 -28.20
CA ALA A 602 -21.37 51.09 -27.85
C ALA A 602 -21.28 51.56 -26.39
N LEU A 603 -20.80 50.71 -25.48
CA LEU A 603 -20.58 51.04 -24.07
C LEU A 603 -19.20 51.69 -23.81
N ALA A 604 -18.22 51.44 -24.67
CA ALA A 604 -16.85 51.87 -24.48
C ALA A 604 -16.69 53.38 -24.69
N THR A 605 -16.01 54.04 -23.76
CA THR A 605 -15.57 55.44 -23.93
C THR A 605 -14.31 55.56 -24.77
N GLU A 606 -13.47 54.52 -24.74
CA GLU A 606 -12.23 54.41 -25.52
C GLU A 606 -12.05 52.95 -25.95
N VAL A 607 -11.60 52.73 -27.19
CA VAL A 607 -11.26 51.42 -27.73
C VAL A 607 -9.81 51.46 -28.20
N VAL A 608 -9.01 50.51 -27.77
CA VAL A 608 -7.61 50.38 -28.16
C VAL A 608 -7.43 49.06 -28.90
N PHE A 609 -6.98 49.14 -30.14
CA PHE A 609 -6.55 47.99 -30.93
C PHE A 609 -5.04 47.85 -30.78
N TRP A 610 -4.56 46.63 -30.56
CA TRP A 610 -3.15 46.31 -30.71
C TRP A 610 -2.86 46.09 -32.19
N GLU A 611 -1.79 46.68 -32.72
CA GLU A 611 -1.33 46.43 -34.09
C GLU A 611 -1.02 44.92 -34.24
N ASP A 612 -1.34 44.36 -35.41
CA ASP A 612 -0.98 42.98 -35.74
C ASP A 612 0.53 42.81 -35.51
N ASP A 613 0.89 41.82 -34.70
CA ASP A 613 2.29 41.44 -34.54
C ASP A 613 2.77 40.91 -35.90
N ASP A 614 3.75 41.57 -36.52
CA ASP A 614 4.55 41.08 -37.67
C ASP A 614 5.42 39.87 -37.25
N CYS A 615 4.83 38.93 -36.52
CA CYS A 615 5.47 37.74 -36.00
C CYS A 615 5.26 36.58 -36.98
N PHE A 616 6.37 36.04 -37.48
CA PHE A 616 6.37 34.80 -38.25
C PHE A 616 5.90 33.63 -37.36
N TYR A 617 4.82 32.96 -37.76
CA TYR A 617 4.36 31.74 -37.11
C TYR A 617 5.18 30.54 -37.62
N PRO A 618 5.96 29.87 -36.75
CA PRO A 618 6.73 28.71 -37.17
C PRO A 618 5.80 27.54 -37.49
N GLY A 619 5.98 26.97 -38.69
CA GLY A 619 5.22 25.84 -39.18
C GLY A 619 6.06 24.96 -40.09
N VAL A 620 5.64 23.72 -40.25
CA VAL A 620 6.28 22.73 -41.13
C VAL A 620 5.35 22.44 -42.28
N VAL A 621 5.82 22.68 -43.51
CA VAL A 621 5.15 22.20 -44.73
C VAL A 621 5.19 20.68 -44.71
N LYS A 622 4.02 20.04 -44.59
CA LYS A 622 3.87 18.58 -44.55
C LYS A 622 3.91 17.98 -45.93
N GLU A 623 3.16 18.58 -46.84
CA GLU A 623 3.04 18.15 -48.22
C GLU A 623 2.55 19.31 -49.09
N PHE A 624 2.69 19.16 -50.40
CA PHE A 624 2.08 20.04 -51.38
C PHE A 624 0.93 19.29 -52.03
N ASN A 625 -0.23 19.92 -52.17
CA ASN A 625 -1.36 19.32 -52.86
C ASN A 625 -1.13 19.32 -54.40
N GLU A 626 -2.04 18.67 -55.14
CA GLU A 626 -1.94 18.54 -56.61
C GLU A 626 -1.92 19.89 -57.35
N ASP A 627 -2.43 20.95 -56.71
CA ASP A 627 -2.45 22.33 -57.23
C ASP A 627 -1.22 23.15 -56.82
N GLY A 628 -0.26 22.57 -56.09
CA GLY A 628 0.98 23.24 -55.67
C GLY A 628 0.88 24.10 -54.40
N LYS A 629 -0.24 24.05 -53.67
CA LYS A 629 -0.42 24.71 -52.37
C LYS A 629 0.19 23.89 -51.23
N ALA A 630 0.82 24.56 -50.28
CA ALA A 630 1.50 23.96 -49.14
C ALA A 630 0.52 23.68 -48.00
N HIS A 631 0.49 22.43 -47.54
CA HIS A 631 -0.19 22.07 -46.30
C HIS A 631 0.77 22.33 -45.12
N VAL A 632 0.51 23.39 -44.35
CA VAL A 632 1.36 23.82 -43.24
C VAL A 632 0.74 23.37 -41.92
N LEU A 633 1.53 22.68 -41.10
CA LEU A 633 1.21 22.42 -39.69
C LEU A 633 1.98 23.41 -38.83
N TYR A 634 1.28 24.27 -38.12
CA TYR A 634 1.86 25.23 -37.19
C TYR A 634 2.21 24.58 -35.85
N ASP A 635 3.09 25.21 -35.09
CA ASP A 635 3.60 24.67 -33.81
C ASP A 635 2.53 24.59 -32.70
N ASP A 636 1.42 25.32 -32.83
CA ASP A 636 0.23 25.23 -31.99
C ASP A 636 -0.67 24.03 -32.33
N GLY A 637 -0.46 23.42 -33.49
CA GLY A 637 -1.19 22.25 -33.97
C GLY A 637 -2.28 22.56 -34.99
N ASP A 638 -2.44 23.82 -35.41
CA ASP A 638 -3.37 24.19 -36.48
C ASP A 638 -2.80 23.80 -37.85
N GLU A 639 -3.69 23.36 -38.75
CA GLU A 639 -3.35 22.90 -40.10
C GLU A 639 -4.06 23.77 -41.13
N GLU A 640 -3.31 24.29 -42.10
CA GLU A 640 -3.84 25.17 -43.13
C GLU A 640 -3.22 24.87 -44.50
N THR A 641 -3.99 25.02 -45.57
CA THR A 641 -3.50 24.87 -46.95
C THR A 641 -3.31 26.25 -47.57
N LEU A 642 -2.05 26.62 -47.79
CA LEU A 642 -1.65 27.96 -48.21
C LEU A 642 -1.09 27.94 -49.62
N ASP A 643 -1.44 28.95 -50.41
CA ASP A 643 -0.70 29.25 -51.63
C ASP A 643 0.54 30.07 -51.26
N LEU A 644 1.71 29.42 -51.24
CA LEU A 644 2.95 30.09 -50.85
C LEU A 644 3.32 31.26 -51.79
N SER A 645 2.72 31.36 -52.98
CA SER A 645 2.98 32.49 -53.89
C SER A 645 2.28 33.79 -53.48
N GLU A 646 1.25 33.70 -52.63
CA GLU A 646 0.46 34.84 -52.13
C GLU A 646 0.84 35.23 -50.68
N GLU A 647 1.69 34.44 -50.01
CA GLU A 647 2.03 34.59 -48.59
C GLU A 647 3.47 35.08 -48.37
N ASN A 648 3.69 35.81 -47.26
CA ASN A 648 5.02 36.27 -46.85
C ASN A 648 5.70 35.21 -45.96
N PHE A 649 6.59 34.40 -46.54
CA PHE A 649 7.29 33.32 -45.81
C PHE A 649 8.82 33.40 -45.91
N LYS A 650 9.52 32.76 -44.95
CA LYS A 650 10.99 32.63 -44.95
C LYS A 650 11.40 31.18 -44.68
N ILE A 651 12.11 30.57 -45.62
CA ILE A 651 12.67 29.22 -45.47
C ILE A 651 13.96 29.28 -44.62
N ILE A 652 14.01 28.49 -43.54
CA ILE A 652 15.20 28.36 -42.70
C ILE A 652 16.00 27.13 -43.19
N ASN A 653 16.93 27.34 -44.13
CA ASN A 653 17.84 26.28 -44.58
C ASN A 653 19.16 26.30 -43.79
N SER A 654 19.52 25.16 -43.22
CA SER A 654 20.80 24.93 -42.54
C SER A 654 21.87 24.49 -43.52
N THR A 655 22.83 25.36 -43.83
CA THR A 655 24.24 24.97 -44.09
C THR A 655 25.12 26.20 -43.98
N ASP A 656 26.02 26.21 -42.98
CA ASP A 656 27.42 26.64 -43.13
C ASP A 656 28.17 26.33 -41.82
N GLU A 657 29.07 25.34 -41.86
CA GLU A 657 30.41 25.36 -41.24
C GLU A 657 31.18 24.06 -41.54
N THR A 658 32.04 24.16 -42.57
CA THR A 658 33.40 23.62 -42.76
C THR A 658 33.76 22.16 -42.40
N THR A 659 34.16 21.44 -43.46
CA THR A 659 35.05 20.26 -43.51
C THR A 659 36.52 20.60 -43.24
N ASP A 660 37.31 19.63 -42.75
CA ASP A 660 38.51 19.14 -43.45
C ASP A 660 39.14 17.87 -42.82
N ALA A 661 39.74 17.07 -43.72
CA ALA A 661 40.79 16.05 -43.59
C ALA A 661 40.42 14.55 -43.33
N ASP A 662 40.23 13.86 -44.45
CA ASP A 662 41.02 12.73 -44.97
C ASP A 662 41.31 11.45 -44.16
N GLY A 663 41.02 10.32 -44.81
CA GLY A 663 41.56 9.00 -44.49
C GLY A 663 40.92 7.86 -45.30
N GLU A 664 41.45 7.58 -46.49
CA GLU A 664 41.09 6.47 -47.37
C GLU A 664 41.34 5.06 -46.78
N ASN A 665 40.52 4.13 -47.30
CA ASN A 665 40.76 2.71 -47.58
C ASN A 665 41.14 1.73 -46.45
N THR A 666 40.27 0.71 -46.26
CA THR A 666 40.64 -0.68 -46.56
C THR A 666 39.40 -1.58 -46.61
N GLU A 667 39.29 -2.34 -47.69
CA GLU A 667 38.38 -3.46 -47.88
C GLU A 667 38.54 -4.51 -46.78
N ARG A 668 37.41 -5.11 -46.35
CA ARG A 668 37.34 -6.57 -46.19
C ARG A 668 35.90 -7.06 -46.15
N SER A 669 35.66 -7.99 -47.07
CA SER A 669 34.51 -8.87 -47.19
C SER A 669 34.12 -9.57 -45.88
N SER A 670 32.82 -9.74 -45.68
CA SER A 670 32.25 -11.06 -45.39
C SER A 670 30.73 -11.01 -45.54
N GLY A 671 30.25 -11.62 -46.62
CA GLY A 671 28.87 -12.08 -46.67
C GLY A 671 28.65 -13.09 -45.54
N GLY A 672 27.60 -12.86 -44.76
CA GLY A 672 27.10 -13.80 -43.76
C GLY A 672 25.68 -14.21 -44.13
N ASN A 673 25.52 -15.49 -44.46
CA ASN A 673 24.30 -16.15 -44.93
C ASN A 673 23.03 -15.82 -44.14
N TYR A 674 21.96 -15.53 -44.90
CA TYR A 674 20.61 -15.18 -44.46
C TYR A 674 19.79 -16.37 -43.87
N GLU A 675 20.42 -17.53 -43.62
CA GLU A 675 19.73 -18.77 -43.15
C GLU A 675 20.05 -19.18 -41.69
N GLU A 676 20.88 -18.44 -40.96
CA GLU A 676 21.26 -18.85 -39.58
C GLU A 676 20.39 -18.24 -38.46
N TYR A 677 19.44 -17.35 -38.77
CA TYR A 677 18.70 -16.57 -37.77
C TYR A 677 17.38 -17.18 -37.27
N LYS A 678 17.09 -18.45 -37.58
CA LYS A 678 15.85 -19.14 -37.17
C LYS A 678 15.86 -19.83 -35.80
N ARG A 679 16.93 -19.73 -34.99
CA ARG A 679 16.98 -20.38 -33.65
C ARG A 679 16.97 -19.36 -32.51
N GLY A 680 15.94 -19.49 -31.66
CA GLY A 680 15.64 -18.63 -30.51
C GLY A 680 16.75 -18.41 -29.45
N GLY A 681 17.98 -18.86 -29.64
CA GLY A 681 19.11 -18.65 -28.72
C GLY A 681 20.07 -17.51 -29.10
N ALA A 682 20.16 -17.13 -30.38
CA ALA A 682 21.26 -16.29 -30.89
C ALA A 682 21.24 -14.84 -30.40
N VAL A 683 20.11 -14.14 -30.49
CA VAL A 683 19.95 -12.73 -30.07
C VAL A 683 20.24 -12.52 -28.57
N GLN A 684 19.86 -13.48 -27.73
CA GLN A 684 20.07 -13.38 -26.28
C GLN A 684 21.52 -13.66 -25.87
N ASN A 685 22.20 -14.53 -26.61
CA ASN A 685 23.63 -14.78 -26.44
C ASN A 685 24.47 -13.58 -26.90
N PHE A 686 24.07 -12.92 -27.99
CA PHE A 686 24.69 -11.68 -28.46
C PHE A 686 24.58 -10.56 -27.40
N LEU A 687 23.37 -10.24 -26.92
CA LEU A 687 23.19 -9.20 -25.88
C LEU A 687 23.96 -9.49 -24.59
N THR A 688 23.87 -10.72 -24.09
CA THR A 688 24.57 -11.11 -22.87
C THR A 688 26.08 -10.95 -23.04
N ARG A 689 26.59 -11.25 -24.24
CA ARG A 689 28.01 -11.10 -24.58
C ARG A 689 28.41 -9.63 -24.68
N SER A 690 27.69 -8.81 -25.43
CA SER A 690 27.99 -7.38 -25.62
C SER A 690 27.91 -6.58 -24.32
N LEU A 691 26.94 -6.88 -23.44
CA LEU A 691 26.84 -6.28 -22.10
C LEU A 691 28.02 -6.68 -21.19
N CYS A 692 28.39 -7.96 -21.21
CA CYS A 692 29.53 -8.44 -20.44
C CYS A 692 30.85 -7.83 -20.94
N GLU A 693 31.00 -7.65 -22.25
CA GLU A 693 32.18 -7.02 -22.87
C GLU A 693 32.25 -5.52 -22.52
N ARG A 694 31.13 -4.80 -22.60
CA ARG A 694 31.05 -3.39 -22.17
C ARG A 694 31.39 -3.19 -20.70
N TRP A 695 30.79 -3.97 -19.79
CA TRP A 695 31.08 -3.84 -18.36
C TRP A 695 32.54 -4.18 -18.02
N ARG A 696 33.16 -5.11 -18.76
CA ARG A 696 34.60 -5.35 -18.62
C ARG A 696 35.44 -4.15 -19.05
N GLY A 697 35.02 -3.46 -20.12
CA GLY A 697 35.64 -2.19 -20.56
C GLY A 697 35.50 -1.07 -19.52
N GLU A 698 34.31 -0.86 -18.98
CA GLU A 698 34.03 0.22 -18.02
C GLU A 698 34.64 -0.01 -16.62
N LEU A 699 34.70 -1.26 -16.15
CA LEU A 699 35.14 -1.59 -14.79
C LEU A 699 36.64 -1.96 -14.70
N GLY A 700 37.31 -2.12 -15.83
CA GLY A 700 38.73 -2.51 -15.90
C GLY A 700 39.01 -3.96 -15.45
N PRO A 701 40.22 -4.50 -15.71
CA PRO A 701 40.54 -5.90 -15.43
C PRO A 701 40.77 -6.14 -13.93
N SER A 702 39.81 -6.81 -13.26
CA SER A 702 39.97 -7.25 -11.86
C SER A 702 39.13 -8.48 -11.53
N ARG A 703 39.49 -9.20 -10.46
CA ARG A 703 38.68 -10.33 -9.93
C ARG A 703 37.27 -9.89 -9.50
N LEU A 704 37.11 -8.64 -9.05
CA LEU A 704 35.81 -8.07 -8.69
C LEU A 704 34.96 -7.76 -9.92
N THR A 705 35.59 -7.36 -11.03
CA THR A 705 34.93 -7.13 -12.32
C THR A 705 34.31 -8.42 -12.83
N GLU A 706 35.05 -9.54 -12.85
CA GLU A 706 34.49 -10.83 -13.28
C GLU A 706 33.36 -11.32 -12.36
N LEU A 707 33.44 -11.03 -11.06
CA LEU A 707 32.35 -11.35 -10.12
C LEU A 707 31.10 -10.51 -10.42
N ALA A 708 31.25 -9.20 -10.64
CA ALA A 708 30.15 -8.28 -10.99
C ALA A 708 29.49 -8.65 -12.33
N VAL A 709 30.29 -8.94 -13.35
CA VAL A 709 29.81 -9.43 -14.66
C VAL A 709 29.06 -10.76 -14.51
N SER A 710 29.55 -11.69 -13.68
CA SER A 710 28.87 -12.97 -13.43
C SER A 710 27.52 -12.80 -12.70
N MET A 711 27.41 -11.83 -11.79
CA MET A 711 26.19 -11.53 -11.05
C MET A 711 25.11 -10.99 -12.00
N GLN A 712 25.49 -10.07 -12.88
CA GLN A 712 24.59 -9.50 -13.87
C GLN A 712 24.17 -10.54 -14.90
N LYS A 713 25.10 -11.35 -15.42
CA LYS A 713 24.81 -12.45 -16.35
C LYS A 713 23.79 -13.45 -15.78
N LYS A 714 23.89 -13.79 -14.50
CA LYS A 714 22.89 -14.64 -13.82
C LYS A 714 21.53 -13.96 -13.68
N ALA A 715 21.51 -12.67 -13.33
CA ALA A 715 20.26 -11.92 -13.21
C ALA A 715 19.51 -11.81 -14.56
N LEU A 716 20.23 -11.53 -15.66
CA LEU A 716 19.68 -11.45 -17.03
C LEU A 716 19.15 -12.78 -17.56
N LEU A 717 19.70 -13.93 -17.12
CA LEU A 717 19.20 -15.25 -17.51
C LEU A 717 17.84 -15.59 -16.86
N ASP A 718 17.57 -15.08 -15.65
CA ASP A 718 16.36 -15.38 -14.86
C ASP A 718 15.17 -14.45 -15.17
N THR A 719 15.40 -13.19 -15.57
CA THR A 719 14.33 -12.20 -15.83
C THR A 719 13.85 -12.15 -17.28
N THR A 720 14.68 -12.54 -18.24
CA THR A 720 14.48 -12.22 -19.66
C THR A 720 13.84 -13.37 -20.46
N LYS A 721 13.95 -14.62 -19.99
CA LYS A 721 13.39 -15.81 -20.66
C LYS A 721 11.85 -15.83 -20.72
N ASP A 722 11.16 -15.31 -19.72
CA ASP A 722 9.70 -15.51 -19.59
C ASP A 722 8.83 -14.29 -19.96
N ASN A 723 9.37 -13.06 -20.01
CA ASN A 723 8.53 -11.86 -20.18
C ASN A 723 8.98 -10.85 -21.25
N TYR A 724 10.29 -10.63 -21.45
CA TYR A 724 10.82 -9.55 -22.30
C TYR A 724 11.38 -10.03 -23.63
N GLY A 725 12.05 -11.19 -23.66
CA GLY A 725 12.70 -11.73 -24.85
C GLY A 725 11.80 -11.86 -26.08
N PRO A 726 10.58 -12.43 -25.97
CA PRO A 726 9.67 -12.53 -27.11
C PRO A 726 9.19 -11.17 -27.65
N LYS A 727 9.03 -10.16 -26.78
CA LYS A 727 8.54 -8.83 -27.17
C LYS A 727 9.63 -8.01 -27.87
N ALA A 728 10.85 -8.04 -27.36
CA ALA A 728 12.00 -7.40 -27.99
C ALA A 728 12.33 -8.05 -29.35
N ARG A 729 12.21 -9.37 -29.48
CA ARG A 729 12.37 -10.07 -30.77
C ARG A 729 11.38 -9.60 -31.82
N ARG A 730 10.11 -9.40 -31.45
CA ARG A 730 9.09 -8.91 -32.38
C ARG A 730 9.43 -7.51 -32.90
N PHE A 731 9.98 -6.64 -32.04
CA PHE A 731 10.48 -5.32 -32.46
C PHE A 731 11.71 -5.40 -33.36
N ILE A 732 12.69 -6.26 -33.04
CA ILE A 732 13.89 -6.46 -33.87
C ILE A 732 13.51 -6.98 -35.26
N LEU A 733 12.64 -7.99 -35.33
CA LEU A 733 12.13 -8.53 -36.59
C LEU A 733 11.40 -7.47 -37.41
N PHE A 734 10.57 -6.64 -36.78
CA PHE A 734 9.95 -5.49 -37.43
C PHE A 734 11.00 -4.54 -38.02
N CYS A 735 12.02 -4.17 -37.24
CA CYS A 735 13.07 -3.29 -37.71
C CYS A 735 13.86 -3.90 -38.88
N GLU A 736 14.19 -5.20 -38.81
CA GLU A 736 14.88 -5.92 -39.89
C GLU A 736 14.03 -5.98 -41.17
N LEU A 737 12.74 -6.30 -41.05
CA LEU A 737 11.80 -6.34 -42.16
C LEU A 737 11.63 -4.98 -42.85
N HIS A 738 11.64 -3.89 -42.06
CA HIS A 738 11.51 -2.53 -42.56
C HIS A 738 12.85 -1.81 -42.77
N GLN A 739 13.97 -2.54 -42.76
CA GLN A 739 15.33 -2.02 -42.97
C GLN A 739 15.69 -0.82 -42.08
N ARG A 740 15.25 -0.84 -40.82
CA ARG A 740 15.49 0.20 -39.81
C ARG A 740 16.49 -0.28 -38.76
N PRO A 741 17.33 0.62 -38.22
CA PRO A 741 18.18 0.28 -37.09
C PRO A 741 17.33 0.02 -35.85
N TRP A 742 17.43 -1.18 -35.29
CA TRP A 742 16.77 -1.52 -34.03
C TRP A 742 17.55 -1.04 -32.79
N LEU A 743 18.82 -0.69 -32.96
CA LEU A 743 19.68 -0.11 -31.92
C LEU A 743 20.77 0.82 -32.52
N PRO A 744 20.82 2.11 -32.11
CA PRO A 744 19.73 2.81 -31.45
C PRO A 744 18.55 2.96 -32.42
N ALA A 745 17.36 2.55 -31.99
CA ALA A 745 16.14 2.91 -32.70
C ALA A 745 15.76 4.36 -32.40
N SER A 746 15.19 5.05 -33.39
CA SER A 746 14.61 6.38 -33.20
C SER A 746 13.18 6.29 -32.65
N GLU A 747 12.67 7.41 -32.12
CA GLU A 747 11.26 7.53 -31.71
C GLU A 747 10.32 7.24 -32.89
N ALA A 748 10.69 7.67 -34.11
CA ALA A 748 9.93 7.38 -35.33
C ALA A 748 9.84 5.87 -35.64
N THR A 749 10.92 5.11 -35.43
CA THR A 749 10.90 3.63 -35.59
C THR A 749 9.95 2.98 -34.59
N VAL A 750 9.86 3.51 -33.37
CA VAL A 750 8.89 3.03 -32.36
C VAL A 750 7.46 3.36 -32.74
N LEU A 751 7.20 4.55 -33.30
CA LEU A 751 5.87 4.94 -33.78
C LEU A 751 5.37 4.01 -34.90
N LEU A 752 6.23 3.72 -35.88
CA LEU A 752 5.91 2.78 -36.96
C LEU A 752 5.69 1.35 -36.43
N TYR A 753 6.41 0.96 -35.37
CA TYR A 753 6.16 -0.31 -34.72
C TYR A 753 4.81 -0.35 -34.00
N ILE A 754 4.39 0.74 -33.35
CA ILE A 754 3.06 0.82 -32.73
C ILE A 754 1.96 0.75 -33.81
N ALA A 755 2.17 1.42 -34.95
CA ALA A 755 1.26 1.37 -36.09
C ALA A 755 1.14 -0.06 -36.66
N SER A 756 2.25 -0.78 -36.85
CA SER A 756 2.19 -2.17 -37.32
C SER A 756 1.51 -3.11 -36.33
N LEU A 757 1.65 -2.86 -35.02
CA LEU A 757 0.91 -3.63 -34.00
C LEU A 757 -0.59 -3.34 -34.00
N LEU A 758 -1.00 -2.13 -34.42
CA LEU A 758 -2.40 -1.75 -34.60
C LEU A 758 -2.98 -2.45 -35.84
N GLU A 759 -2.26 -2.41 -36.95
CA GLU A 759 -2.61 -3.10 -38.21
C GLU A 759 -2.68 -4.63 -38.02
N ASP A 760 -1.78 -5.21 -37.23
CA ASP A 760 -1.78 -6.64 -36.88
C ASP A 760 -3.06 -7.06 -36.12
N GLY A 761 -3.83 -6.14 -35.53
CA GLY A 761 -5.10 -6.37 -34.81
C GLY A 761 -5.03 -7.21 -33.52
N ASN A 762 -3.89 -7.84 -33.24
CA ASN A 762 -3.74 -8.84 -32.20
C ASN A 762 -3.35 -8.29 -30.82
N ILE A 763 -3.02 -7.00 -30.73
CA ILE A 763 -2.56 -6.36 -29.48
C ILE A 763 -3.44 -5.16 -29.14
N GLN A 764 -4.14 -5.27 -28.01
CA GLN A 764 -4.92 -4.18 -27.43
C GLN A 764 -3.98 -3.13 -26.82
N SER A 765 -4.35 -1.85 -26.91
CA SER A 765 -3.60 -0.71 -26.35
C SER A 765 -3.21 -0.92 -24.87
N ALA A 766 -4.11 -1.50 -24.06
CA ALA A 766 -3.87 -1.84 -22.65
C ALA A 766 -2.75 -2.88 -22.43
N SER A 767 -2.34 -3.60 -23.46
CA SER A 767 -1.29 -4.63 -23.46
C SER A 767 0.02 -4.16 -24.10
N LEU A 768 0.12 -2.88 -24.52
CA LEU A 768 1.27 -2.33 -25.24
C LEU A 768 2.43 -1.95 -24.31
N GLN A 769 2.15 -1.55 -23.06
CA GLN A 769 3.17 -1.10 -22.10
C GLN A 769 4.35 -2.09 -21.89
N PRO A 770 4.13 -3.42 -21.80
CA PRO A 770 5.21 -4.40 -21.72
C PRO A 770 6.11 -4.47 -22.97
N TYR A 771 5.62 -4.11 -24.16
CA TYR A 771 6.42 -4.07 -25.40
C TYR A 771 7.34 -2.85 -25.41
N LEU A 772 6.79 -1.68 -25.09
CA LEU A 772 7.56 -0.43 -25.00
C LEU A 772 8.63 -0.49 -23.91
N SER A 773 8.30 -1.11 -22.77
CA SER A 773 9.26 -1.34 -21.68
C SER A 773 10.39 -2.28 -22.10
N ALA A 774 10.11 -3.29 -22.95
CA ALA A 774 11.16 -4.16 -23.48
C ALA A 774 12.13 -3.38 -24.39
N ILE A 775 11.61 -2.53 -25.28
CA ILE A 775 12.42 -1.70 -26.18
C ILE A 775 13.32 -0.76 -25.36
N ASN A 776 12.75 -0.03 -24.39
CA ASN A 776 13.49 0.91 -23.54
C ASN A 776 14.60 0.21 -22.73
N ASN A 777 14.28 -0.90 -22.06
CA ASN A 777 15.27 -1.63 -21.26
C ASN A 777 16.43 -2.13 -22.12
N TYR A 778 16.17 -2.61 -23.34
CA TYR A 778 17.22 -3.07 -24.26
C TYR A 778 18.16 -1.94 -24.71
N HIS A 779 17.62 -0.74 -24.93
CA HIS A 779 18.42 0.44 -25.29
C HIS A 779 19.26 0.91 -24.11
N GLU A 780 18.65 1.01 -22.93
CA GLU A 780 19.32 1.48 -21.71
C GLU A 780 20.43 0.53 -21.25
N ASP A 781 20.20 -0.78 -21.31
CA ASP A 781 21.21 -1.79 -20.98
C ASP A 781 22.46 -1.61 -21.88
N LEU A 782 22.27 -1.30 -23.16
CA LEU A 782 23.35 -1.08 -24.13
C LEU A 782 23.84 0.37 -24.21
N GLY A 783 23.33 1.27 -23.34
CA GLY A 783 23.86 2.63 -23.16
C GLY A 783 23.24 3.67 -24.07
N HIS A 784 22.15 3.34 -24.74
CA HIS A 784 21.37 4.24 -25.56
C HIS A 784 20.16 4.78 -24.78
N PRO A 785 19.67 5.99 -25.11
CA PRO A 785 18.43 6.51 -24.55
C PRO A 785 17.25 5.62 -24.97
N GLY A 786 16.26 5.47 -24.08
CA GLY A 786 15.06 4.68 -24.35
C GLY A 786 14.14 5.38 -25.37
N PRO A 787 13.96 4.85 -26.60
CA PRO A 787 13.26 5.55 -27.68
C PRO A 787 11.74 5.51 -27.54
N ALA A 788 11.20 4.65 -26.66
CA ALA A 788 9.78 4.53 -26.39
C ALA A 788 9.35 5.33 -25.15
N LYS A 789 10.00 6.46 -24.87
CA LYS A 789 9.71 7.34 -23.71
C LYS A 789 9.20 8.73 -24.10
N GLY A 790 9.23 9.09 -25.38
CA GLY A 790 8.89 10.42 -25.85
C GLY A 790 7.38 10.72 -25.85
N ARG A 791 7.06 12.00 -26.04
CA ARG A 791 5.68 12.52 -26.02
C ARG A 791 4.88 11.98 -27.22
N SER A 792 5.54 11.77 -28.37
CA SER A 792 4.90 11.25 -29.58
C SER A 792 4.51 9.79 -29.41
N VAL A 793 5.37 8.97 -28.78
CA VAL A 793 5.03 7.58 -28.45
C VAL A 793 3.85 7.51 -27.47
N THR A 794 3.79 8.42 -26.49
CA THR A 794 2.65 8.49 -25.55
C THR A 794 1.34 8.87 -26.26
N ARG A 795 1.40 9.81 -27.21
CA ARG A 795 0.25 10.17 -28.07
C ARG A 795 -0.17 9.00 -28.95
N ALA A 796 0.77 8.27 -29.56
CA ALA A 796 0.47 7.09 -30.39
C ALA A 796 -0.19 5.95 -29.61
N VAL A 797 0.21 5.70 -28.35
CA VAL A 797 -0.46 4.72 -27.48
C VAL A 797 -1.91 5.12 -27.21
N LYS A 798 -2.18 6.41 -26.99
CA LYS A 798 -3.54 6.93 -26.82
C LYS A 798 -4.34 6.88 -28.12
N GLY A 799 -3.74 7.29 -29.24
CA GLY A 799 -4.34 7.22 -30.57
C GLY A 799 -4.70 5.80 -30.97
N MET A 800 -3.84 4.82 -30.68
CA MET A 800 -4.16 3.39 -30.85
C MET A 800 -5.40 2.99 -30.06
N ALA A 801 -5.56 3.47 -28.82
CA ALA A 801 -6.76 3.18 -28.02
C ALA A 801 -8.02 3.83 -28.60
N THR A 802 -7.91 5.07 -29.10
CA THR A 802 -9.01 5.78 -29.77
C THR A 802 -9.42 5.09 -31.06
N ILE A 803 -8.46 4.77 -31.95
CA ILE A 803 -8.72 4.08 -33.22
C ILE A 803 -9.31 2.69 -32.96
N GLN A 804 -8.79 1.94 -31.97
CA GLN A 804 -9.37 0.65 -31.58
C GLN A 804 -10.80 0.80 -31.04
N ALA A 805 -11.12 1.90 -30.34
CA ALA A 805 -12.47 2.18 -29.87
C ALA A 805 -13.41 2.62 -31.02
N GLU A 806 -12.93 3.43 -31.97
CA GLU A 806 -13.70 3.88 -33.14
C GLU A 806 -13.99 2.71 -34.10
N LEU A 807 -13.00 1.85 -34.36
CA LEU A 807 -13.20 0.60 -35.10
C LEU A 807 -14.21 -0.32 -34.39
N ALA A 808 -14.19 -0.36 -33.05
CA ALA A 808 -15.17 -1.10 -32.25
C ALA A 808 -16.57 -0.46 -32.21
N VAL A 809 -16.73 0.81 -32.60
CA VAL A 809 -18.01 1.53 -32.72
C VAL A 809 -18.59 1.41 -34.14
N GLN A 810 -17.75 1.38 -35.17
CA GLN A 810 -18.16 1.19 -36.57
C GLN A 810 -18.61 -0.25 -36.87
N GLU A 811 -17.94 -1.24 -36.28
CA GLU A 811 -18.49 -2.58 -36.12
C GLU A 811 -19.47 -2.52 -34.94
N GLN A 812 -20.69 -3.07 -35.00
CA GLN A 812 -21.68 -3.00 -33.90
C GLN A 812 -21.29 -3.83 -32.65
N ASN A 813 -20.08 -3.64 -32.12
CA ASN A 813 -19.61 -4.22 -30.87
C ASN A 813 -19.67 -3.15 -29.78
N ILE A 814 -20.89 -2.91 -29.28
CA ILE A 814 -21.08 -2.36 -27.94
C ILE A 814 -20.10 -3.09 -27.03
N GLU A 815 -19.19 -2.35 -26.38
CA GLU A 815 -18.16 -2.91 -25.51
C GLU A 815 -18.86 -3.64 -24.35
N THR A 816 -19.24 -4.90 -24.57
CA THR A 816 -20.03 -5.66 -23.63
C THR A 816 -19.19 -5.86 -22.39
N GLN A 817 -19.67 -5.42 -21.24
CA GLN A 817 -18.90 -5.55 -20.02
C GLN A 817 -18.90 -7.03 -19.60
N ARG A 818 -17.70 -7.60 -19.36
CA ARG A 818 -17.60 -8.96 -18.83
C ARG A 818 -18.35 -9.08 -17.50
N THR A 819 -19.40 -9.89 -17.49
CA THR A 819 -20.27 -10.08 -16.34
C THR A 819 -19.91 -11.34 -15.53
N TRP A 820 -20.57 -11.54 -14.39
CA TRP A 820 -20.39 -12.73 -13.55
C TRP A 820 -21.35 -13.83 -14.00
N LEU A 821 -20.91 -15.09 -13.99
CA LEU A 821 -21.78 -16.21 -14.36
C LEU A 821 -22.74 -16.55 -13.19
N PRO A 822 -24.07 -16.46 -13.37
CA PRO A 822 -25.04 -16.75 -12.30
C PRO A 822 -25.03 -18.21 -11.84
N ALA A 823 -25.25 -18.44 -10.55
CA ALA A 823 -25.33 -19.79 -9.99
C ALA A 823 -26.46 -20.62 -10.63
N ALA A 824 -27.58 -19.99 -10.98
CA ALA A 824 -28.69 -20.63 -11.70
C ALA A 824 -28.28 -21.18 -13.09
N HIS A 825 -27.43 -20.46 -13.84
CA HIS A 825 -26.91 -20.97 -15.12
C HIS A 825 -25.97 -22.16 -14.90
N VAL A 826 -25.13 -22.10 -13.87
CA VAL A 826 -24.26 -23.23 -13.50
C VAL A 826 -25.09 -24.43 -13.03
N ARG A 827 -26.20 -24.20 -12.33
CA ARG A 827 -27.16 -25.25 -11.91
C ARG A 827 -27.77 -25.96 -13.12
N ARG A 828 -28.24 -25.21 -14.12
CA ARG A 828 -28.76 -25.77 -15.39
C ARG A 828 -27.69 -26.60 -16.12
N VAL A 829 -26.46 -26.08 -16.21
CA VAL A 829 -25.32 -26.81 -16.79
C VAL A 829 -25.03 -28.10 -16.02
N HIS A 830 -25.05 -28.06 -14.69
CA HIS A 830 -24.80 -29.23 -13.84
C HIS A 830 -25.86 -30.32 -14.03
N GLU A 831 -27.14 -29.96 -14.07
CA GLU A 831 -28.23 -30.91 -14.30
C GLU A 831 -28.25 -31.47 -15.72
N ALA A 832 -27.92 -30.65 -16.73
CA ALA A 832 -27.83 -31.09 -18.12
C ALA A 832 -26.69 -32.11 -18.31
N ALA A 833 -25.54 -31.88 -17.69
CA ALA A 833 -24.39 -32.79 -17.74
C ALA A 833 -24.70 -34.19 -17.21
N LEU A 834 -25.53 -34.31 -16.18
CA LEU A 834 -25.93 -35.59 -15.60
C LEU A 834 -26.94 -36.35 -16.45
N LYS A 835 -27.70 -35.64 -17.30
CA LYS A 835 -28.68 -36.23 -18.23
C LYS A 835 -28.07 -36.60 -19.58
N LEU A 836 -26.95 -35.99 -19.93
CA LEU A 836 -26.27 -36.22 -21.21
C LEU A 836 -25.57 -37.58 -21.19
N ASN A 837 -25.96 -38.47 -22.10
CA ASN A 837 -25.33 -39.79 -22.28
C ASN A 837 -24.62 -39.80 -23.65
N PRO A 838 -23.33 -39.43 -23.72
CA PRO A 838 -22.63 -39.26 -24.99
C PRO A 838 -22.59 -40.53 -25.84
N ARG A 839 -23.12 -40.42 -27.06
CA ARG A 839 -23.06 -41.42 -28.13
C ARG A 839 -22.21 -40.96 -29.30
N SER A 840 -21.89 -39.67 -29.39
CA SER A 840 -20.99 -39.10 -30.39
C SER A 840 -19.80 -38.36 -29.77
N PRO A 841 -18.71 -38.13 -30.54
CA PRO A 841 -17.59 -37.29 -30.10
C PRO A 841 -18.02 -35.86 -29.72
N GLU A 842 -19.00 -35.29 -30.42
CA GLU A 842 -19.52 -33.94 -30.16
C GLU A 842 -20.26 -33.88 -28.81
N GLU A 843 -21.10 -34.88 -28.51
CA GLU A 843 -21.76 -34.99 -27.21
C GLU A 843 -20.76 -35.19 -26.08
N LEU A 844 -19.65 -35.89 -26.33
CA LEU A 844 -18.58 -36.05 -25.33
C LEU A 844 -17.80 -34.74 -25.11
N GLN A 845 -17.59 -33.95 -26.16
CA GLN A 845 -17.02 -32.60 -26.05
C GLN A 845 -17.95 -31.64 -25.31
N LEU A 846 -19.27 -31.80 -25.47
CA LEU A 846 -20.28 -31.06 -24.72
C LEU A 846 -20.27 -31.46 -23.23
N LEU A 847 -20.18 -32.76 -22.92
CA LEU A 847 -20.03 -33.23 -21.53
C LEU A 847 -18.76 -32.66 -20.87
N ARG A 848 -17.64 -32.60 -21.60
CA ARG A 848 -16.41 -31.93 -21.15
C ARG A 848 -16.66 -30.46 -20.82
N ALA A 849 -17.33 -29.74 -21.73
CA ALA A 849 -17.63 -28.33 -21.57
C ALA A 849 -18.52 -28.07 -20.34
N PHE A 850 -19.60 -28.83 -20.18
CA PHE A 850 -20.46 -28.74 -19.00
C PHE A 850 -19.70 -29.02 -17.70
N THR A 851 -18.92 -30.11 -17.67
CA THR A 851 -18.14 -30.50 -16.49
C THR A 851 -17.11 -29.43 -16.14
N TYR A 852 -16.41 -28.87 -17.14
CA TYR A 852 -15.44 -27.81 -16.94
C TYR A 852 -16.07 -26.56 -16.30
N VAL A 853 -17.25 -26.12 -16.78
CA VAL A 853 -17.94 -24.95 -16.22
C VAL A 853 -18.21 -25.13 -14.73
N VAL A 854 -18.76 -26.28 -14.33
CA VAL A 854 -19.06 -26.58 -12.92
C VAL A 854 -17.78 -26.64 -12.09
N VAL A 855 -16.76 -27.38 -12.54
CA VAL A 855 -15.47 -27.49 -11.83
C VAL A 855 -14.77 -26.14 -11.70
N ALA A 856 -14.71 -25.35 -12.76
CA ALA A 856 -14.11 -24.01 -12.73
C ALA A 856 -14.83 -23.08 -11.75
N PHE A 857 -16.16 -23.17 -11.67
CA PHE A 857 -16.99 -22.40 -10.75
C PHE A 857 -16.74 -22.79 -9.29
N VAL A 858 -16.87 -24.08 -8.93
CA VAL A 858 -16.73 -24.52 -7.52
C VAL A 858 -15.29 -24.43 -7.00
N THR A 859 -14.28 -24.46 -7.88
CA THR A 859 -12.87 -24.34 -7.51
C THR A 859 -12.31 -22.92 -7.57
N PHE A 860 -13.11 -21.91 -7.95
CA PHE A 860 -12.62 -20.53 -8.17
C PHE A 860 -11.42 -20.49 -9.14
N GLY A 861 -11.38 -21.43 -10.08
CA GLY A 861 -10.23 -21.71 -10.93
C GLY A 861 -9.90 -20.54 -11.84
N ARG A 862 -8.61 -20.34 -12.14
CA ARG A 862 -8.23 -19.50 -13.29
C ARG A 862 -8.35 -20.30 -14.57
N PRO A 863 -8.68 -19.66 -15.71
CA PRO A 863 -8.68 -20.34 -17.01
C PRO A 863 -7.38 -21.07 -17.28
N ASP A 864 -6.23 -20.40 -17.12
CA ASP A 864 -4.90 -20.95 -17.41
C ASP A 864 -4.54 -22.18 -16.57
N THR A 865 -5.03 -22.26 -15.34
CA THR A 865 -4.76 -23.35 -14.40
C THR A 865 -5.83 -24.44 -14.50
N GLY A 866 -7.08 -24.05 -14.79
CA GLY A 866 -8.21 -24.94 -14.93
C GLY A 866 -8.11 -25.79 -16.20
N THR A 867 -7.73 -25.21 -17.34
CA THR A 867 -7.60 -25.97 -18.60
C THR A 867 -6.34 -26.83 -18.64
N SER A 868 -5.33 -26.52 -17.83
CA SER A 868 -4.07 -27.26 -17.74
C SER A 868 -4.02 -28.27 -16.58
N LEU A 869 -5.18 -28.62 -16.01
CA LEU A 869 -5.26 -29.69 -15.02
C LEU A 869 -4.78 -31.00 -15.62
N SER A 870 -4.05 -31.76 -14.82
CA SER A 870 -3.61 -33.10 -15.17
C SER A 870 -4.19 -34.09 -14.16
N ARG A 871 -4.18 -35.38 -14.47
CA ARG A 871 -4.86 -36.39 -13.65
C ARG A 871 -4.35 -36.41 -12.21
N GLN A 872 -3.06 -36.23 -12.00
CA GLN A 872 -2.44 -36.09 -10.67
C GLN A 872 -2.86 -34.83 -9.88
N HIS A 873 -3.44 -33.82 -10.55
CA HIS A 873 -3.95 -32.62 -9.89
C HIS A 873 -5.36 -32.79 -9.35
N VAL A 874 -6.10 -33.81 -9.80
CA VAL A 874 -7.46 -34.11 -9.37
C VAL A 874 -7.44 -35.35 -8.47
N HIS A 875 -8.09 -35.26 -7.32
CA HIS A 875 -8.18 -36.34 -6.36
C HIS A 875 -9.60 -36.49 -5.87
N CYS A 876 -10.21 -37.64 -6.17
CA CYS A 876 -11.51 -38.05 -5.66
C CYS A 876 -11.26 -39.01 -4.49
N GLY A 877 -11.46 -38.54 -3.26
CA GLY A 877 -11.41 -39.36 -2.05
C GLY A 877 -12.81 -39.86 -1.67
N ASP A 878 -12.91 -40.70 -0.65
CA ASP A 878 -14.18 -41.31 -0.23
C ASP A 878 -15.25 -40.27 0.17
N ASP A 879 -14.82 -39.18 0.81
CA ASP A 879 -15.69 -38.12 1.35
C ASP A 879 -15.51 -36.73 0.71
N GLU A 880 -14.55 -36.57 -0.21
CA GLU A 880 -14.19 -35.27 -0.77
C GLU A 880 -13.64 -35.29 -2.20
N PHE A 881 -13.86 -34.18 -2.91
CA PHE A 881 -13.19 -33.80 -4.15
C PHE A 881 -12.08 -32.80 -3.87
N SER A 882 -10.87 -33.05 -4.40
CA SER A 882 -9.71 -32.18 -4.20
C SER A 882 -9.03 -31.83 -5.53
N VAL A 883 -8.74 -30.54 -5.76
CA VAL A 883 -8.00 -30.06 -6.94
C VAL A 883 -6.76 -29.26 -6.51
N VAL A 884 -5.61 -29.56 -7.11
CA VAL A 884 -4.34 -28.87 -6.88
C VAL A 884 -4.08 -27.83 -7.97
N LEU A 885 -4.09 -26.55 -7.59
CA LEU A 885 -3.87 -25.42 -8.49
C LEU A 885 -2.40 -24.96 -8.44
N LEU A 886 -1.74 -24.91 -9.60
CA LEU A 886 -0.29 -24.73 -9.72
C LEU A 886 0.20 -23.28 -9.92
N LYS A 887 -0.59 -22.38 -10.52
CA LYS A 887 -0.17 -20.99 -10.87
C LYS A 887 -0.89 -19.92 -10.04
N GLU A 888 -0.14 -18.96 -9.49
CA GLU A 888 -0.66 -17.82 -8.71
C GLU A 888 -0.09 -16.47 -9.21
N LYS A 889 -0.86 -15.37 -9.07
CA LYS A 889 -0.41 -14.02 -9.49
C LYS A 889 0.42 -13.41 -8.36
N GLY A 890 1.66 -13.02 -8.64
CA GLY A 890 2.52 -12.31 -7.70
C GLY A 890 3.27 -13.18 -6.68
N ARG A 891 3.21 -14.51 -6.81
CA ARG A 891 4.09 -15.42 -6.06
C ARG A 891 5.13 -16.00 -7.00
N ARG A 892 6.42 -15.76 -6.71
CA ARG A 892 7.55 -16.24 -7.52
C ARG A 892 7.39 -17.74 -7.76
N HIS A 893 7.66 -18.16 -9.00
CA HIS A 893 7.71 -19.56 -9.41
C HIS A 893 8.47 -20.38 -8.36
N HIS A 894 7.91 -21.53 -7.98
CA HIS A 894 8.46 -22.51 -7.04
C HIS A 894 8.23 -22.19 -5.54
N ARG A 895 7.05 -22.52 -4.99
CA ARG A 895 6.94 -23.27 -3.70
C ARG A 895 5.56 -23.54 -3.09
N VAL A 896 4.43 -23.01 -3.57
CA VAL A 896 3.14 -23.25 -2.90
C VAL A 896 2.08 -23.75 -3.89
N LYS A 897 1.89 -25.08 -3.95
CA LYS A 897 0.73 -25.71 -4.58
C LYS A 897 -0.47 -25.53 -3.63
N ARG A 898 -1.61 -25.03 -4.14
CA ARG A 898 -2.82 -24.86 -3.32
C ARG A 898 -3.81 -25.97 -3.63
N ARG A 899 -4.15 -26.77 -2.62
CA ARG A 899 -5.20 -27.78 -2.71
C ARG A 899 -6.52 -27.16 -2.26
N LEU A 900 -7.53 -27.26 -3.11
CA LEU A 900 -8.91 -26.93 -2.79
C LEU A 900 -9.66 -28.23 -2.59
N THR A 901 -10.39 -28.31 -1.49
CA THR A 901 -11.09 -29.52 -1.05
C THR A 901 -12.55 -29.21 -0.82
N ILE A 902 -13.42 -29.95 -1.48
CA ILE A 902 -14.88 -29.82 -1.46
C ILE A 902 -15.44 -31.14 -0.95
N PRO A 903 -16.05 -31.19 0.25
CA PRO A 903 -16.73 -32.39 0.72
C PRO A 903 -17.85 -32.78 -0.24
N TRP A 904 -18.09 -34.07 -0.50
CA TRP A 904 -19.18 -34.49 -1.40
C TRP A 904 -20.56 -33.99 -0.92
N LYS A 905 -20.76 -33.97 0.39
CA LYS A 905 -21.96 -33.38 1.03
C LYS A 905 -22.08 -31.86 0.85
N GLY A 906 -21.00 -31.17 0.48
CA GLY A 906 -20.94 -29.71 0.36
C GLY A 906 -21.55 -29.20 -0.94
N VAL A 907 -21.42 -29.96 -2.03
CA VAL A 907 -22.08 -29.67 -3.32
C VAL A 907 -22.68 -30.98 -3.80
N ALA A 908 -24.00 -31.13 -3.66
CA ALA A 908 -24.68 -32.34 -4.10
C ALA A 908 -24.44 -32.60 -5.61
N LEU A 909 -24.57 -33.85 -6.05
CA LEU A 909 -24.42 -34.27 -7.45
C LEU A 909 -23.04 -34.04 -8.09
N LEU A 910 -22.10 -33.37 -7.40
CA LEU A 910 -20.75 -33.14 -7.90
C LEU A 910 -19.97 -34.44 -8.05
N LYS A 911 -20.22 -35.42 -7.16
CA LYS A 911 -19.58 -36.73 -7.23
C LYS A 911 -20.03 -37.45 -8.50
N GLU A 912 -21.33 -37.53 -8.71
CA GLU A 912 -21.95 -38.15 -9.87
C GLU A 912 -21.46 -37.48 -11.16
N LEU A 913 -21.32 -36.15 -11.20
CA LEU A 913 -20.81 -35.43 -12.38
C LEU A 913 -19.36 -35.81 -12.71
N ILE A 914 -18.49 -35.86 -11.70
CA ILE A 914 -17.07 -36.19 -11.90
C ILE A 914 -16.92 -37.66 -12.33
N GLU A 915 -17.64 -38.58 -11.69
CA GLU A 915 -17.67 -40.00 -12.07
C GLU A 915 -18.21 -40.17 -13.50
N HIS A 916 -19.24 -39.41 -13.87
CA HIS A 916 -19.82 -39.43 -15.21
C HIS A 916 -18.82 -38.97 -16.28
N TRP A 917 -18.12 -37.85 -16.04
CA TRP A 917 -17.08 -37.37 -16.94
C TRP A 917 -15.92 -38.37 -17.07
N GLU A 918 -15.41 -38.88 -15.94
CA GLU A 918 -14.28 -39.80 -15.94
C GLU A 918 -14.60 -41.11 -16.65
N PHE A 919 -15.82 -41.65 -16.46
CA PHE A 919 -16.30 -42.83 -17.16
C PHE A 919 -16.24 -42.66 -18.68
N TYR A 920 -16.95 -41.67 -19.24
CA TYR A 920 -17.00 -41.51 -20.70
C TYR A 920 -15.65 -41.09 -21.31
N ARG A 921 -14.86 -40.26 -20.60
CA ARG A 921 -13.51 -39.91 -21.04
C ARG A 921 -12.63 -41.15 -21.15
N ASP A 922 -12.61 -41.99 -20.10
CA ASP A 922 -11.72 -43.15 -20.06
C ASP A 922 -12.19 -44.25 -21.02
N THR A 923 -13.51 -44.41 -21.22
CA THR A 923 -14.07 -45.26 -22.27
C THR A 923 -13.63 -44.80 -23.67
N ALA A 924 -13.67 -43.49 -23.96
CA ALA A 924 -13.21 -42.98 -25.26
C ALA A 924 -11.72 -43.27 -25.51
N TRP A 925 -10.86 -43.13 -24.49
CA TRP A 925 -9.45 -43.51 -24.60
C TRP A 925 -9.27 -45.01 -24.79
N SER A 926 -10.03 -45.84 -24.08
CA SER A 926 -10.01 -47.29 -24.24
C SER A 926 -10.41 -47.74 -25.65
N ILE A 927 -11.40 -47.09 -26.27
CA ILE A 927 -11.85 -47.38 -27.64
C ILE A 927 -10.83 -46.91 -28.68
N SER A 928 -10.18 -45.76 -28.46
CA SER A 928 -9.24 -45.18 -29.44
C SER A 928 -7.95 -45.99 -29.66
N ALA A 929 -7.61 -46.91 -28.76
CA ALA A 929 -6.34 -47.63 -28.69
C ALA A 929 -5.07 -46.73 -28.64
N LYS A 930 -5.21 -45.41 -28.44
CA LYS A 930 -4.12 -44.45 -28.25
C LYS A 930 -3.72 -44.39 -26.77
N THR A 931 -2.44 -44.15 -26.48
CA THR A 931 -1.97 -43.94 -25.09
C THR A 931 -2.53 -42.63 -24.52
N GLN A 932 -3.25 -42.73 -23.41
CA GLN A 932 -3.85 -41.57 -22.74
C GLN A 932 -2.78 -40.62 -22.16
N PRO A 933 -2.77 -39.32 -22.52
CA PRO A 933 -1.88 -38.30 -21.95
C PRO A 933 -2.28 -37.89 -20.52
N ASP A 934 -1.39 -37.17 -19.80
CA ASP A 934 -1.64 -36.77 -18.40
C ASP A 934 -2.74 -35.68 -18.26
N GLY A 935 -3.12 -34.99 -19.33
CA GLY A 935 -4.10 -33.89 -19.29
C GLY A 935 -5.51 -34.36 -18.91
N TYR A 936 -6.13 -33.73 -17.90
CA TYR A 936 -7.39 -34.18 -17.31
C TYR A 936 -8.60 -34.04 -18.24
N TRP A 937 -8.56 -33.04 -19.13
CA TRP A 937 -9.64 -32.69 -20.06
C TRP A 937 -9.46 -33.25 -21.48
N LEU A 938 -8.37 -33.98 -21.74
CA LEU A 938 -8.02 -34.44 -23.08
C LEU A 938 -8.86 -35.65 -23.51
N LEU A 939 -9.34 -35.61 -24.74
CA LEU A 939 -9.98 -36.68 -25.50
C LEU A 939 -9.06 -37.14 -26.65
N PRO A 940 -9.30 -38.32 -27.25
CA PRO A 940 -8.40 -38.92 -28.25
C PRO A 940 -8.06 -38.09 -29.49
N GLU A 941 -8.94 -37.17 -29.88
CA GLU A 941 -8.79 -36.29 -31.05
C GLU A 941 -8.33 -34.86 -30.70
N ASP A 942 -8.09 -34.59 -29.42
CA ASP A 942 -7.63 -33.28 -28.96
C ASP A 942 -6.12 -33.05 -29.24
N PRO A 943 -5.67 -31.77 -29.29
CA PRO A 943 -4.24 -31.45 -29.30
C PRO A 943 -3.55 -31.92 -28.01
N LYS A 944 -2.22 -32.11 -28.05
CA LYS A 944 -1.43 -32.57 -26.88
C LYS A 944 -1.62 -31.72 -25.62
N ASN A 945 -1.91 -30.43 -25.75
CA ASN A 945 -2.16 -29.50 -24.65
C ASN A 945 -3.12 -28.38 -25.10
N PHE A 946 -3.94 -27.88 -24.18
CA PHE A 946 -4.79 -26.71 -24.43
C PHE A 946 -4.12 -25.38 -24.07
N LYS A 947 -4.40 -24.34 -24.87
CA LYS A 947 -4.14 -22.94 -24.49
C LYS A 947 -5.19 -22.48 -23.46
N ALA A 948 -4.88 -21.44 -22.70
CA ALA A 948 -5.82 -20.87 -21.72
C ALA A 948 -7.11 -20.31 -22.36
N SER A 949 -7.07 -19.95 -23.65
CA SER A 949 -8.20 -19.42 -24.41
C SER A 949 -9.31 -20.45 -24.63
N VAL A 950 -9.02 -21.76 -24.63
CA VAL A 950 -10.02 -22.81 -24.86
C VAL A 950 -11.16 -22.80 -23.84
N ALA A 951 -10.91 -22.22 -22.66
CA ALA A 951 -11.92 -22.04 -21.64
C ALA A 951 -13.10 -21.18 -22.11
N ASN A 952 -12.86 -20.19 -22.98
CA ASN A 952 -13.92 -19.40 -23.59
C ASN A 952 -14.80 -20.27 -24.48
N ASP A 953 -14.18 -21.15 -25.28
CA ASP A 953 -14.87 -22.03 -26.22
C ASP A 953 -15.76 -23.03 -25.46
N TRP A 954 -15.24 -23.64 -24.39
CA TRP A 954 -16.02 -24.56 -23.55
C TRP A 954 -17.17 -23.87 -22.81
N ILE A 955 -16.95 -22.67 -22.29
CA ILE A 955 -18.04 -21.90 -21.65
C ILE A 955 -19.07 -21.48 -22.69
N GLY A 956 -18.62 -21.03 -23.87
CA GLY A 956 -19.49 -20.66 -24.98
C GLY A 956 -20.40 -21.81 -25.38
N LEU A 957 -19.79 -22.98 -25.67
CA LEU A 957 -20.50 -24.21 -26.04
C LEU A 957 -21.52 -24.64 -24.97
N ALA A 958 -21.12 -24.65 -23.71
CA ALA A 958 -22.00 -25.03 -22.61
C ALA A 958 -23.20 -24.08 -22.43
N LEU A 959 -22.98 -22.77 -22.58
CA LEU A 959 -24.03 -21.79 -22.35
C LEU A 959 -24.94 -21.61 -23.57
N SER A 960 -24.42 -21.76 -24.79
CA SER A 960 -25.23 -21.71 -26.01
C SER A 960 -26.21 -22.87 -26.08
N GLU A 961 -25.76 -24.09 -25.74
CA GLU A 961 -26.61 -25.29 -25.74
C GLU A 961 -27.83 -25.17 -24.82
N LEU A 962 -27.70 -24.41 -23.74
CA LEU A 962 -28.76 -24.21 -22.76
C LEU A 962 -29.45 -22.84 -22.87
N ASP A 963 -29.18 -22.07 -23.93
CA ASP A 963 -29.67 -20.69 -24.12
C ASP A 963 -29.47 -19.81 -22.86
N CYS A 964 -28.31 -19.96 -22.20
CA CYS A 964 -27.93 -19.18 -21.03
C CYS A 964 -27.29 -17.86 -21.47
N ARG A 965 -28.10 -16.81 -21.61
CA ARG A 965 -27.64 -15.50 -22.08
C ARG A 965 -27.11 -14.60 -20.95
N PRO A 966 -26.11 -13.75 -21.22
CA PRO A 966 -25.70 -12.71 -20.26
C PRO A 966 -26.80 -11.64 -20.12
N PRO A 967 -26.83 -10.90 -19.00
CA PRO A 967 -27.66 -9.69 -18.88
C PRO A 967 -27.35 -8.68 -20.00
N GLU A 968 -28.31 -7.82 -20.30
CA GLU A 968 -28.22 -6.80 -21.37
C GLU A 968 -26.94 -5.96 -21.23
N GLY A 969 -26.20 -5.81 -22.33
CA GLY A 969 -24.90 -5.12 -22.36
C GLY A 969 -23.70 -5.90 -21.77
N GLY A 970 -23.87 -7.18 -21.38
CA GLY A 970 -22.81 -8.02 -20.84
C GLY A 970 -22.39 -9.19 -21.73
N HIS A 971 -21.19 -9.74 -21.52
CA HIS A 971 -20.77 -11.02 -22.11
C HIS A 971 -20.18 -11.98 -21.07
N PHE A 972 -20.28 -13.29 -21.36
CA PHE A 972 -19.58 -14.33 -20.61
C PHE A 972 -18.24 -14.67 -21.26
N SER A 973 -17.26 -14.96 -20.42
CA SER A 973 -15.90 -15.39 -20.80
C SER A 973 -15.32 -16.29 -19.71
N ALA A 974 -14.13 -16.82 -19.93
CA ALA A 974 -13.40 -17.69 -19.03
C ALA A 974 -13.24 -17.13 -17.61
N HIS A 975 -13.18 -15.80 -17.44
CA HIS A 975 -13.11 -15.19 -16.11
C HIS A 975 -14.47 -15.02 -15.42
N SER A 976 -15.57 -15.26 -16.12
CA SER A 976 -16.94 -15.07 -15.64
C SER A 976 -17.35 -16.18 -14.66
N THR A 977 -16.86 -17.41 -14.84
CA THR A 977 -17.02 -18.51 -13.86
C THR A 977 -16.41 -18.14 -12.51
N ARG A 978 -15.19 -17.58 -12.53
CA ARG A 978 -14.50 -17.14 -11.32
C ARG A 978 -15.14 -15.90 -10.68
N LYS A 979 -15.58 -14.94 -11.50
CA LYS A 979 -16.34 -13.76 -11.04
C LYS A 979 -17.67 -14.21 -10.40
N GLY A 980 -18.34 -15.18 -11.00
CA GLY A 980 -19.54 -15.81 -10.46
C GLY A 980 -19.31 -16.49 -9.12
N ALA A 981 -18.31 -17.36 -9.02
CA ALA A 981 -17.97 -18.08 -7.79
C ALA A 981 -17.67 -17.13 -6.62
N THR A 982 -16.88 -16.09 -6.86
CA THR A 982 -16.56 -15.08 -5.83
C THR A 982 -17.76 -14.23 -5.44
N THR A 983 -18.58 -13.83 -6.39
CA THR A 983 -19.82 -13.08 -6.15
C THR A 983 -20.79 -13.91 -5.30
N CYS A 984 -21.07 -15.14 -5.72
CA CYS A 984 -22.00 -16.06 -5.03
C CYS A 984 -21.52 -16.39 -3.61
N ALA A 985 -20.23 -16.74 -3.44
CA ALA A 985 -19.69 -17.01 -2.11
C ALA A 985 -19.79 -15.80 -1.16
N ARG A 986 -19.62 -14.58 -1.68
CA ARG A 986 -19.78 -13.35 -0.89
C ARG A 986 -21.24 -13.09 -0.50
N ALA A 987 -22.18 -13.31 -1.42
CA ALA A 987 -23.62 -13.18 -1.16
C ALA A 987 -24.11 -14.17 -0.09
N VAL A 988 -23.58 -15.40 -0.09
CA VAL A 988 -23.87 -16.45 0.92
C VAL A 988 -23.24 -16.15 2.30
N GLY A 989 -22.33 -15.17 2.38
CA GLY A 989 -21.71 -14.73 3.64
C GLY A 989 -20.33 -15.32 3.93
N VAL A 990 -19.69 -15.98 2.96
CA VAL A 990 -18.31 -16.48 3.10
C VAL A 990 -17.35 -15.32 3.29
N THR A 991 -16.48 -15.38 4.30
CA THR A 991 -15.60 -14.23 4.64
C THR A 991 -14.63 -13.90 3.51
N MET A 992 -14.22 -12.62 3.43
CA MET A 992 -13.28 -12.16 2.40
C MET A 992 -11.94 -12.90 2.49
N GLU A 993 -11.47 -13.24 3.69
CA GLU A 993 -10.23 -14.02 3.84
C GLU A 993 -10.35 -15.40 3.20
N LYS A 994 -11.50 -16.06 3.36
CA LYS A 994 -11.77 -17.38 2.79
C LYS A 994 -11.93 -17.28 1.26
N VAL A 995 -12.62 -16.27 0.75
CA VAL A 995 -12.70 -16.01 -0.72
C VAL A 995 -11.32 -15.71 -1.33
N CYS A 996 -10.50 -14.89 -0.67
CA CYS A 996 -9.13 -14.62 -1.10
C CYS A 996 -8.28 -15.91 -1.12
N PHE A 997 -8.41 -16.76 -0.10
CA PHE A 997 -7.75 -18.07 -0.07
C PHE A 997 -8.24 -18.98 -1.20
N LEU A 998 -9.56 -19.07 -1.41
CA LEU A 998 -10.20 -19.94 -2.40
C LEU A 998 -9.90 -19.54 -3.85
N GLY A 999 -9.66 -18.26 -4.15
CA GLY A 999 -9.17 -17.89 -5.49
C GLY A 999 -7.66 -17.65 -5.60
N GLY A 1000 -6.88 -17.81 -4.53
CA GLY A 1000 -5.42 -17.62 -4.60
C GLY A 1000 -5.00 -16.15 -4.73
N TRP A 1001 -5.72 -15.24 -4.10
CA TRP A 1001 -5.33 -13.84 -3.89
C TRP A 1001 -4.58 -13.67 -2.56
N SER A 1002 -3.83 -12.59 -2.40
CA SER A 1002 -3.30 -12.21 -1.08
C SER A 1002 -4.44 -11.80 -0.14
N GLN A 1003 -4.30 -12.03 1.17
CA GLN A 1003 -5.35 -11.76 2.19
C GLN A 1003 -5.88 -10.31 2.22
N PHE A 1004 -5.20 -9.38 1.54
CA PHE A 1004 -5.60 -7.96 1.43
C PHE A 1004 -5.57 -7.47 -0.03
N SER A 1005 -5.69 -8.37 -1.00
CA SER A 1005 -5.67 -7.99 -2.42
C SER A 1005 -6.91 -7.15 -2.74
N SER A 1006 -6.73 -5.92 -3.20
CA SER A 1006 -7.83 -5.12 -3.77
C SER A 1006 -8.37 -5.73 -5.07
N ALA A 1007 -7.58 -6.56 -5.76
CA ALA A 1007 -7.95 -7.17 -7.04
C ALA A 1007 -9.16 -8.11 -6.93
N VAL A 1008 -9.43 -8.71 -5.77
CA VAL A 1008 -10.62 -9.56 -5.55
C VAL A 1008 -11.92 -8.78 -5.72
N GLN A 1009 -11.90 -7.46 -5.47
CA GLN A 1009 -13.08 -6.62 -5.55
C GLN A 1009 -13.60 -6.44 -6.98
N HIS A 1010 -12.73 -6.55 -8.00
CA HIS A 1010 -13.16 -6.55 -9.41
C HIS A 1010 -13.83 -7.87 -9.83
N TYR A 1011 -13.71 -8.92 -9.00
CA TYR A 1011 -14.36 -10.21 -9.22
C TYR A 1011 -15.69 -10.34 -8.47
N ILE A 1012 -16.05 -9.39 -7.62
CA ILE A 1012 -17.27 -9.44 -6.81
C ILE A 1012 -18.25 -8.41 -7.35
N ASP A 1013 -19.41 -8.87 -7.78
CA ASP A 1013 -20.53 -7.98 -8.05
C ASP A 1013 -21.25 -7.65 -6.72
N PRO A 1014 -21.29 -6.38 -6.28
CA PRO A 1014 -21.92 -6.01 -5.02
C PRO A 1014 -23.45 -6.02 -5.10
N THR A 1015 -24.04 -6.12 -6.29
CA THR A 1015 -25.50 -6.08 -6.49
C THR A 1015 -26.16 -7.46 -6.38
N ALA A 1016 -25.36 -8.54 -6.40
CA ALA A 1016 -25.88 -9.90 -6.34
C ALA A 1016 -26.57 -10.18 -4.99
N LEU A 1017 -27.85 -10.54 -5.06
CA LEU A 1017 -28.63 -10.99 -3.92
C LEU A 1017 -28.46 -12.50 -3.72
N ARG A 1018 -28.44 -12.95 -2.46
CA ARG A 1018 -28.31 -14.37 -2.12
C ARG A 1018 -29.55 -15.15 -2.60
N ASP A 1019 -29.34 -16.24 -3.33
CA ASP A 1019 -30.38 -17.17 -3.78
C ASP A 1019 -30.07 -18.63 -3.38
N THR A 1020 -31.00 -19.55 -3.69
CA THR A 1020 -30.91 -20.98 -3.38
C THR A 1020 -29.82 -21.72 -4.14
N ASP A 1021 -29.52 -21.32 -5.38
CA ASP A 1021 -28.46 -21.93 -6.18
C ASP A 1021 -27.07 -21.49 -5.69
N MET A 1022 -26.93 -20.26 -5.22
CA MET A 1022 -25.71 -19.80 -4.54
C MET A 1022 -25.47 -20.60 -3.27
N ASP A 1023 -26.53 -20.85 -2.49
CA ASP A 1023 -26.46 -21.68 -1.28
C ASP A 1023 -26.07 -23.12 -1.62
N TYR A 1024 -26.62 -23.70 -2.68
CA TYR A 1024 -26.28 -25.04 -3.16
C TYR A 1024 -24.77 -25.24 -3.35
N TYR A 1025 -24.09 -24.27 -3.97
CA TYR A 1025 -22.66 -24.39 -4.27
C TYR A 1025 -21.74 -23.92 -3.13
N PHE A 1026 -22.17 -22.96 -2.29
CA PHE A 1026 -21.24 -22.26 -1.39
C PHE A 1026 -21.68 -22.17 0.08
N ALA A 1027 -22.91 -22.56 0.46
CA ALA A 1027 -23.34 -22.49 1.86
C ALA A 1027 -22.47 -23.34 2.79
N TRP A 1028 -21.95 -24.46 2.29
CA TRP A 1028 -21.04 -25.33 3.05
C TRP A 1028 -19.74 -24.64 3.48
N LEU A 1029 -19.32 -23.59 2.77
CA LEU A 1029 -18.17 -22.77 3.17
C LEU A 1029 -18.44 -21.92 4.41
N THR A 1030 -19.70 -21.78 4.83
CA THR A 1030 -20.09 -21.09 6.07
C THR A 1030 -20.29 -22.04 7.25
N TRP A 1031 -20.29 -23.36 7.01
CA TRP A 1031 -20.35 -24.34 8.10
C TRP A 1031 -19.16 -24.15 9.04
N SER A 1032 -19.43 -24.17 10.34
CA SER A 1032 -18.39 -24.15 11.36
C SER A 1032 -17.62 -25.47 11.30
N GLN A 1033 -16.42 -25.46 10.71
CA GLN A 1033 -15.41 -26.50 10.89
C GLN A 1033 -14.43 -26.09 12.00
#